data_AF-A0A9E4B911-F1
#
_entry.id   AF-A0A9E4B911-F1
#
_cell.length_a   1.000
_cell.length_b   1.000
_cell.length_c   1.000
_cell.angle_alpha   90.00
_cell.angle_beta   90.00
_cell.angle_gamma   90.00
#
_symmetry.space_group_name_H-M   'P 1'
#
loop_
_entity.id
_entity.type
_entity.pdbx_description
1 polymer ?
#
loop_
_entity_poly.entity_id
_entity_poly.type
_entity_poly.pdbx_seq_one_letter_code
_entity_poly.pdbx_strand_id
1 'polypeptide(L)'
;MATTTTHRAPLFPAMANADRQGFVRVINHSSNDGEVTIVPVDDEGVQGGKVTLSISANNTLHFNSDDLETGNEDKNLTGSSGPPTGGDWRLELESELDIEVLSYIRTSDGFLTAMHDTAPLLGNRHRIAIFNPGQNENQVSLLRLINPGDAAVDVTITGVDDDGETPGTDVRVSVPAGASRTLSAQELESGGAGFDGALGDGKGKWQLTVEADQPIIAMSLLRSPTQHLTNLSTAPVRGFGGPVAEAEEIFRARVSNPVVQSKCINCHVEGGQSGGTRLVFTESSDAHHATTNFDVFQDFLGEVDGGRELILDKIQGISHTGGVQIAVGTTDFMTMEDFLELLDFDPASVVHNVPLMPPAGDPSGRQGFVRVINHDQSAGEVTITAADDSDADYPAITLSLDANETAHFNSDDLEDGNADKGLSDGVGAGEGDWYLQATSELDIEVLAYIRTEDGFLTAMHDLAPSLDNRHRLAIFNPGRNTNQVSRLRLVNPGEQVATVTITGSDDRDESAADDVTVSVPAGTARTLSAQDLESGTEGFEGALGAGTGKWQLAIEADVPIWAMSLLESPTRHLTNLSTTPGRGTEETTDEPEGETAEDVYESSISDPIVQSKCINCHVEGGQSGNTRLVFVDTNDPDHIDHNLAAFRELADEEGATYILNRIQGLSNHGGGEQVAAGSTDYANMVRFLGLLREDTTGPAEPTPISDEVGHPTFASPHFRPIAVNGSYVYATNTPADTVDIIDVEDRSIIGRVHVGVDPVGLGVRPDGKELWVANHISDSVSVIDTDPSSPTFHEVVATIQDVNPHTLSTRFDEPVGIAFANDAKAYVTLSTTNRVAVVDVASRTVTGHLRIRAQDPRALVVRGGRLYVAPFESNNQSQLSGCLAERIDGDECTFDAVQHVFTTNNVLSTGYDADIVKNPRIPDRDIFIFDTATDTQLRVVHTAGTLLYGLAVDSTGTVFVAQTDARNTANGRAGTRKHGLAEMENRGWIARRPVSGRSSSISSPCPPTIRNPAWRSPPPSASKSAMTMRPWS
;
A
#
# COMPACT_ATOMS: atom_id res chain seq x y z
N MET A 1 4.94 -0.54 -16.33
CA MET A 1 4.69 0.80 -16.90
C MET A 1 4.09 1.65 -15.81
N ALA A 2 4.06 2.98 -15.92
CA ALA A 2 3.28 3.77 -14.97
C ALA A 2 1.78 3.60 -15.27
N THR A 3 1.00 3.18 -14.28
CA THR A 3 -0.45 3.03 -14.41
C THR A 3 -1.07 4.40 -14.66
N THR A 4 -1.65 4.60 -15.85
CA THR A 4 -2.27 5.87 -16.22
C THR A 4 -3.59 6.05 -15.46
N THR A 5 -3.53 6.74 -14.32
CA THR A 5 -4.71 7.10 -13.52
C THR A 5 -5.66 7.99 -14.33
N THR A 6 -6.97 7.80 -14.17
CA THR A 6 -7.99 8.57 -14.89
C THR A 6 -8.91 9.29 -13.90
N HIS A 7 -8.63 10.57 -13.71
CA HIS A 7 -9.39 11.47 -12.84
C HIS A 7 -10.58 12.05 -13.59
N ARG A 8 -11.66 12.43 -12.90
CA ARG A 8 -12.91 12.86 -13.53
C ARG A 8 -13.34 14.25 -13.02
N ALA A 9 -13.82 15.09 -13.95
CA ALA A 9 -14.62 16.28 -13.64
C ALA A 9 -16.06 16.02 -14.15
N PRO A 10 -17.00 15.56 -13.31
CA PRO A 10 -18.34 15.12 -13.71
C PRO A 10 -19.20 16.18 -14.41
N LEU A 11 -18.98 17.47 -14.11
CA LEU A 11 -19.64 18.59 -14.75
C LEU A 11 -18.69 19.79 -14.91
N PHE A 12 -18.50 20.23 -16.15
CA PHE A 12 -17.63 21.35 -16.51
C PHE A 12 -18.31 22.19 -17.61
N PRO A 13 -18.87 23.37 -17.28
CA PRO A 13 -19.65 24.16 -18.24
C PRO A 13 -18.90 24.55 -19.50
N ALA A 14 -19.63 24.58 -20.63
CA ALA A 14 -19.12 25.07 -21.91
C ALA A 14 -18.82 26.57 -21.85
N MET A 15 -17.85 27.07 -22.63
CA MET A 15 -17.53 28.51 -22.71
C MET A 15 -18.73 29.36 -23.15
N ALA A 16 -19.63 28.77 -23.95
CA ALA A 16 -20.86 29.43 -24.39
C ALA A 16 -21.87 29.68 -23.25
N ASN A 17 -21.64 29.17 -22.05
CA ASN A 17 -22.51 29.37 -20.89
C ASN A 17 -22.25 30.74 -20.24
N ALA A 18 -23.18 31.68 -20.44
CA ALA A 18 -22.98 33.07 -20.01
C ALA A 18 -23.01 33.29 -18.47
N ASP A 19 -23.58 32.34 -17.73
CA ASP A 19 -23.85 32.48 -16.29
C ASP A 19 -22.87 31.66 -15.42
N ARG A 20 -22.27 30.59 -15.98
CA ARG A 20 -21.38 29.64 -15.28
C ARG A 20 -20.12 29.34 -16.10
N GLN A 21 -18.95 29.45 -15.48
CA GLN A 21 -17.66 29.12 -16.07
C GLN A 21 -17.04 27.93 -15.30
N GLY A 22 -16.64 26.87 -16.01
CA GLY A 22 -15.93 25.74 -15.41
C GLY A 22 -14.50 26.11 -15.02
N PHE A 23 -14.01 25.55 -13.93
CA PHE A 23 -12.61 25.64 -13.47
C PHE A 23 -12.12 24.26 -13.04
N VAL A 24 -10.87 23.94 -13.39
CA VAL A 24 -10.14 22.80 -12.84
C VAL A 24 -8.81 23.29 -12.29
N ARG A 25 -8.45 22.80 -11.10
CA ARG A 25 -7.10 22.89 -10.51
C ARG A 25 -6.52 21.47 -10.53
N VAL A 26 -5.30 21.35 -11.05
CA VAL A 26 -4.54 20.09 -11.07
C VAL A 26 -3.32 20.30 -10.20
N ILE A 27 -3.19 19.51 -9.14
CA ILE A 27 -2.01 19.46 -8.28
C ILE A 27 -1.25 18.21 -8.67
N ASN A 28 0.06 18.33 -8.88
CA ASN A 28 0.96 17.19 -9.03
C ASN A 28 1.64 16.95 -7.68
N HIS A 29 1.38 15.80 -7.03
CA HIS A 29 2.06 15.42 -5.80
C HIS A 29 3.36 14.65 -6.06
N SER A 30 3.61 14.28 -7.32
CA SER A 30 4.83 13.56 -7.73
C SER A 30 6.07 14.44 -7.68
N SER A 31 7.22 13.82 -7.41
CA SER A 31 8.56 14.43 -7.53
C SER A 31 9.05 14.57 -8.98
N ASN A 32 8.21 14.25 -9.97
CA ASN A 32 8.52 14.26 -11.40
C ASN A 32 7.70 15.32 -12.16
N ASP A 33 8.32 15.94 -13.16
CA ASP A 33 7.62 16.68 -14.22
C ASP A 33 6.94 15.71 -15.20
N GLY A 34 5.80 16.09 -15.78
CA GLY A 34 5.08 15.26 -16.75
C GLY A 34 3.90 15.96 -17.40
N GLU A 35 3.00 15.18 -18.00
CA GLU A 35 1.85 15.68 -18.77
C GLU A 35 0.54 15.00 -18.38
N VAL A 36 -0.53 15.78 -18.26
CA VAL A 36 -1.90 15.31 -18.04
C VAL A 36 -2.70 15.46 -19.32
N THR A 37 -3.27 14.37 -19.82
CA THR A 37 -4.08 14.34 -21.04
C THR A 37 -5.55 14.49 -20.70
N ILE A 38 -6.14 15.63 -21.10
CA ILE A 38 -7.53 16.00 -20.85
C ILE A 38 -8.38 15.55 -22.05
N VAL A 39 -9.38 14.72 -21.77
CA VAL A 39 -10.36 14.18 -22.72
C VAL A 39 -11.74 14.75 -22.37
N PRO A 40 -12.21 15.77 -23.10
CA PRO A 40 -13.53 16.33 -22.89
C PRO A 40 -14.60 15.51 -23.62
N VAL A 41 -15.68 15.17 -22.92
CA VAL A 41 -16.85 14.46 -23.47
C VAL A 41 -18.10 15.28 -23.19
N ASP A 42 -18.90 15.59 -24.22
CA ASP A 42 -20.12 16.39 -24.04
C ASP A 42 -21.33 15.57 -23.54
N ASP A 43 -22.44 16.23 -23.22
CA ASP A 43 -23.63 15.55 -22.68
C ASP A 43 -24.24 14.53 -23.68
N GLU A 44 -24.02 14.68 -24.99
CA GLU A 44 -24.46 13.73 -26.02
C GLU A 44 -23.47 12.54 -26.19
N GLY A 45 -22.37 12.53 -25.43
CA GLY A 45 -21.32 11.50 -25.48
C GLY A 45 -20.26 11.71 -26.55
N VAL A 46 -20.16 12.91 -27.13
CA VAL A 46 -19.19 13.22 -28.19
C VAL A 46 -17.88 13.72 -27.57
N GLN A 47 -16.78 13.04 -27.87
CA GLN A 47 -15.43 13.51 -27.51
C GLN A 47 -15.05 14.76 -28.31
N GLY A 48 -14.58 15.79 -27.61
CA GLY A 48 -13.92 16.95 -28.21
C GLY A 48 -12.47 16.67 -28.60
N GLY A 49 -11.72 17.72 -28.95
CA GLY A 49 -10.26 17.61 -29.08
C GLY A 49 -9.59 17.30 -27.74
N LYS A 50 -8.66 16.33 -27.71
CA LYS A 50 -7.78 16.14 -26.54
C LYS A 50 -6.90 17.38 -26.34
N VAL A 51 -6.67 17.76 -25.09
CA VAL A 51 -5.83 18.89 -24.66
C VAL A 51 -4.79 18.36 -23.67
N THR A 52 -3.53 18.77 -23.79
CA THR A 52 -2.45 18.30 -22.92
C THR A 52 -1.95 19.43 -22.03
N LEU A 53 -1.88 19.19 -20.72
CA LEU A 53 -1.37 20.10 -19.70
C LEU A 53 0.00 19.61 -19.20
N SER A 54 1.08 20.32 -19.52
CA SER A 54 2.42 19.98 -18.99
C SER A 54 2.61 20.61 -17.61
N ILE A 55 2.90 19.81 -16.57
CA ILE A 55 2.99 20.21 -15.17
C ILE A 55 4.29 19.71 -14.53
N SER A 56 4.94 20.56 -13.71
CA SER A 56 6.19 20.21 -13.03
C SER A 56 5.97 19.47 -11.71
N ALA A 57 7.02 18.84 -11.20
CA ALA A 57 7.07 18.19 -9.89
C ALA A 57 6.53 19.10 -8.76
N ASN A 58 5.72 18.56 -7.86
CA ASN A 58 5.07 19.25 -6.71
C ASN A 58 4.20 20.48 -7.06
N ASN A 59 4.06 20.83 -8.35
CA ASN A 59 3.48 22.10 -8.80
C ASN A 59 1.95 22.02 -8.91
N THR A 60 1.28 23.17 -8.97
CA THR A 60 -0.17 23.28 -9.13
C THR A 60 -0.56 24.23 -10.25
N LEU A 61 -1.29 23.73 -11.26
CA LEU A 61 -1.82 24.51 -12.37
C LEU A 61 -3.35 24.59 -12.33
N HIS A 62 -3.93 25.52 -13.09
CA HIS A 62 -5.39 25.65 -13.20
C HIS A 62 -5.86 26.26 -14.52
N PHE A 63 -6.98 25.76 -15.02
CA PHE A 63 -7.60 26.18 -16.27
C PHE A 63 -9.12 26.35 -16.15
N ASN A 64 -9.73 26.97 -17.16
CA ASN A 64 -11.16 27.22 -17.24
C ASN A 64 -11.75 26.86 -18.62
N SER A 65 -13.06 27.06 -18.80
CA SER A 65 -13.76 26.77 -20.06
C SER A 65 -13.18 27.52 -21.28
N ASP A 66 -12.72 28.76 -21.13
CA ASP A 66 -12.08 29.51 -22.21
C ASP A 66 -10.74 28.87 -22.60
N ASP A 67 -9.91 28.56 -21.59
CA ASP A 67 -8.59 27.95 -21.75
C ASP A 67 -8.68 26.58 -22.45
N LEU A 68 -9.69 25.77 -22.10
CA LEU A 68 -9.92 24.43 -22.68
C LEU A 68 -10.42 24.52 -24.13
N GLU A 69 -11.46 25.33 -24.39
CA GLU A 69 -12.08 25.37 -25.71
C GLU A 69 -11.24 26.15 -26.75
N THR A 70 -10.42 27.12 -26.33
CA THR A 70 -9.52 27.86 -27.27
C THR A 70 -8.04 27.45 -27.22
N GLY A 71 -7.59 26.77 -26.17
CA GLY A 71 -6.17 26.49 -25.93
C GLY A 71 -5.44 27.67 -25.29
N ASN A 72 -4.49 27.42 -24.39
CA ASN A 72 -3.75 28.48 -23.70
C ASN A 72 -2.29 28.08 -23.39
N GLU A 73 -1.38 28.37 -24.32
CA GLU A 73 0.06 28.12 -24.18
C GLU A 73 0.68 28.87 -22.99
N ASP A 74 0.16 30.06 -22.59
CA ASP A 74 0.62 30.80 -21.41
C ASP A 74 0.28 30.10 -20.08
N LYS A 75 -0.49 28.99 -20.12
CA LYS A 75 -0.84 28.10 -19.00
C LYS A 75 -0.33 26.65 -19.17
N ASN A 76 0.62 26.43 -20.07
CA ASN A 76 1.08 25.09 -20.46
C ASN A 76 0.00 24.18 -21.07
N LEU A 77 -1.13 24.73 -21.54
CA LEU A 77 -2.15 23.95 -22.26
C LEU A 77 -1.86 23.96 -23.76
N THR A 78 -1.67 22.77 -24.31
CA THR A 78 -1.47 22.55 -25.75
C THR A 78 -2.65 21.80 -26.36
N GLY A 79 -3.08 22.21 -27.55
CA GLY A 79 -4.35 21.76 -28.15
C GLY A 79 -5.53 22.65 -27.77
N SER A 80 -6.74 22.19 -28.11
CA SER A 80 -8.02 22.87 -27.87
C SER A 80 -9.13 21.84 -28.06
N SER A 81 -10.15 21.86 -27.20
CA SER A 81 -11.29 20.94 -27.34
C SER A 81 -12.23 21.32 -28.50
N GLY A 82 -12.25 22.59 -28.87
CA GLY A 82 -13.39 23.22 -29.55
C GLY A 82 -14.61 23.33 -28.63
N PRO A 83 -15.73 23.93 -29.10
CA PRO A 83 -17.00 23.94 -28.36
C PRO A 83 -17.71 22.58 -28.46
N PRO A 84 -18.57 22.22 -27.48
CA PRO A 84 -19.30 20.94 -27.49
C PRO A 84 -20.37 20.91 -28.59
N THR A 85 -20.82 19.70 -28.94
CA THR A 85 -21.90 19.51 -29.91
C THR A 85 -23.28 19.65 -29.26
N GLY A 86 -23.40 19.31 -27.97
CA GLY A 86 -24.55 19.59 -27.11
C GLY A 86 -24.22 19.59 -25.62
N GLY A 87 -24.87 20.47 -24.86
CA GLY A 87 -24.78 20.51 -23.39
C GLY A 87 -23.53 21.16 -22.80
N ASP A 88 -23.20 20.77 -21.58
CA ASP A 88 -21.92 21.05 -20.90
C ASP A 88 -20.93 19.88 -21.15
N TRP A 89 -19.67 20.03 -20.71
CA TRP A 89 -18.70 18.94 -20.72
C TRP A 89 -18.75 18.12 -19.42
N ARG A 90 -18.23 16.88 -19.50
CA ARG A 90 -17.41 16.28 -18.44
C ARG A 90 -15.98 16.15 -18.94
N LEU A 91 -15.00 16.03 -18.04
CA LEU A 91 -13.61 15.80 -18.40
C LEU A 91 -13.11 14.49 -17.79
N GLU A 92 -12.33 13.74 -18.56
CA GLU A 92 -11.50 12.62 -18.12
C GLU A 92 -10.04 13.06 -18.23
N LEU A 93 -9.24 12.93 -17.17
CA LEU A 93 -7.86 13.42 -17.08
C LEU A 93 -6.93 12.23 -16.84
N GLU A 94 -6.28 11.79 -17.91
CA GLU A 94 -5.37 10.65 -17.97
C GLU A 94 -3.94 11.10 -17.57
N SER A 95 -3.31 10.46 -16.57
CA SER A 95 -2.00 10.85 -16.02
C SER A 95 -1.16 9.68 -15.50
N GLU A 96 0.12 9.64 -15.85
CA GLU A 96 1.14 8.75 -15.22
C GLU A 96 1.72 9.34 -13.92
N LEU A 97 1.43 10.60 -13.60
CA LEU A 97 1.76 11.26 -12.33
C LEU A 97 0.64 11.06 -11.31
N ASP A 98 1.00 10.93 -10.03
CA ASP A 98 0.07 11.13 -8.90
C ASP A 98 -0.39 12.60 -8.90
N ILE A 99 -1.67 12.78 -9.24
CA ILE A 99 -2.32 14.09 -9.36
C ILE A 99 -3.63 14.12 -8.59
N GLU A 100 -4.03 15.33 -8.18
CA GLU A 100 -5.32 15.63 -7.59
C GLU A 100 -6.05 16.64 -8.49
N VAL A 101 -7.29 16.34 -8.88
CA VAL A 101 -8.06 17.11 -9.86
C VAL A 101 -9.32 17.69 -9.24
N LEU A 102 -9.24 18.95 -8.83
CA LEU A 102 -10.33 19.67 -8.20
C LEU A 102 -11.15 20.44 -9.26
N SER A 103 -12.34 19.95 -9.60
CA SER A 103 -13.27 20.67 -10.48
C SER A 103 -14.27 21.54 -9.72
N TYR A 104 -14.52 22.73 -10.27
CA TYR A 104 -15.41 23.75 -9.73
C TYR A 104 -16.24 24.43 -10.82
N ILE A 105 -17.37 25.03 -10.43
CA ILE A 105 -18.11 26.02 -11.23
C ILE A 105 -17.99 27.40 -10.58
N ARG A 106 -17.74 28.43 -11.39
CA ARG A 106 -17.72 29.84 -10.96
C ARG A 106 -18.81 30.64 -11.66
N THR A 107 -19.56 31.45 -10.92
CA THR A 107 -20.57 32.37 -11.45
C THR A 107 -20.03 33.78 -11.68
N SER A 108 -20.80 34.62 -12.38
CA SER A 108 -20.37 35.96 -12.82
C SER A 108 -20.12 36.98 -11.69
N ASP A 109 -20.64 36.73 -10.49
CA ASP A 109 -20.40 37.51 -9.26
C ASP A 109 -19.16 37.06 -8.46
N GLY A 110 -18.54 35.94 -8.87
CA GLY A 110 -17.32 35.41 -8.27
C GLY A 110 -17.54 34.33 -7.21
N PHE A 111 -18.78 33.89 -6.98
CA PHE A 111 -19.04 32.67 -6.20
C PHE A 111 -18.48 31.43 -6.94
N LEU A 112 -18.05 30.40 -6.18
CA LEU A 112 -17.29 29.24 -6.68
C LEU A 112 -17.71 27.99 -5.91
N THR A 113 -18.15 26.93 -6.59
CA THR A 113 -18.66 25.70 -5.96
C THR A 113 -17.89 24.46 -6.39
N ALA A 114 -17.62 23.54 -5.46
CA ALA A 114 -17.13 22.19 -5.77
C ALA A 114 -18.14 21.44 -6.67
N MET A 115 -17.62 20.71 -7.65
CA MET A 115 -18.40 19.96 -8.65
C MET A 115 -17.74 18.61 -8.99
N HIS A 116 -16.84 18.15 -8.13
CA HIS A 116 -16.10 16.89 -8.30
C HIS A 116 -16.75 15.73 -7.55
N ASP A 117 -17.51 16.03 -6.49
CA ASP A 117 -18.17 15.05 -5.62
C ASP A 117 -19.36 14.39 -6.32
N THR A 118 -19.49 13.07 -6.15
CA THR A 118 -20.54 12.23 -6.73
C THR A 118 -21.33 11.52 -5.64
N ALA A 119 -22.52 11.04 -5.94
CA ALA A 119 -23.39 10.39 -4.97
C ALA A 119 -22.77 9.06 -4.48
N PRO A 120 -22.71 8.80 -3.15
CA PRO A 120 -22.20 7.54 -2.61
C PRO A 120 -22.81 6.32 -3.29
N LEU A 121 -21.95 5.37 -3.69
CA LEU A 121 -22.32 4.12 -4.34
C LEU A 121 -22.21 2.97 -3.32
N LEU A 122 -23.24 2.16 -3.20
CA LEU A 122 -23.24 0.90 -2.46
C LEU A 122 -23.76 -0.20 -3.38
N GLY A 123 -22.93 -1.23 -3.63
CA GLY A 123 -23.24 -2.27 -4.62
C GLY A 123 -23.47 -1.66 -6.01
N ASN A 124 -24.71 -1.75 -6.51
CA ASN A 124 -25.15 -1.19 -7.79
C ASN A 124 -26.05 0.06 -7.64
N ARG A 125 -26.08 0.71 -6.47
CA ARG A 125 -27.05 1.74 -6.07
C ARG A 125 -26.39 3.02 -5.56
N HIS A 126 -26.60 4.16 -6.22
CA HIS A 126 -26.21 5.46 -5.66
C HIS A 126 -27.30 6.04 -4.75
N ARG A 127 -26.88 6.69 -3.66
CA ARG A 127 -27.77 7.34 -2.68
C ARG A 127 -27.84 8.85 -2.85
N ILE A 128 -29.06 9.38 -2.87
CA ILE A 128 -29.35 10.82 -2.91
C ILE A 128 -30.11 11.19 -1.63
N ALA A 129 -29.41 11.62 -0.58
CA ALA A 129 -30.00 11.84 0.74
C ALA A 129 -30.91 13.09 0.84
N ILE A 130 -30.82 14.00 -0.14
CA ILE A 130 -31.71 15.15 -0.27
C ILE A 130 -32.03 15.45 -1.74
N PHE A 131 -33.32 15.54 -2.05
CA PHE A 131 -33.83 16.02 -3.32
C PHE A 131 -35.16 16.77 -3.09
N ASN A 132 -35.24 18.05 -3.48
CA ASN A 132 -36.46 18.82 -3.31
C ASN A 132 -37.54 18.36 -4.30
N PRO A 133 -38.83 18.44 -3.91
CA PRO A 133 -39.92 18.08 -4.82
C PRO A 133 -40.03 19.11 -5.96
N GLY A 134 -40.57 18.69 -7.10
CA GLY A 134 -40.67 19.48 -8.33
C GLY A 134 -41.49 20.77 -8.19
N GLN A 135 -42.43 20.80 -7.25
CA GLN A 135 -43.17 22.00 -6.83
C GLN A 135 -42.29 23.11 -6.21
N ASN A 136 -41.04 22.82 -5.82
CA ASN A 136 -40.11 23.81 -5.27
C ASN A 136 -39.34 24.57 -6.39
N GLU A 137 -40.05 25.43 -7.12
CA GLU A 137 -39.48 26.26 -8.20
C GLU A 137 -38.30 27.16 -7.77
N ASN A 138 -38.14 27.42 -6.46
CA ASN A 138 -37.06 28.26 -5.93
C ASN A 138 -35.76 27.49 -5.65
N GLN A 139 -35.81 26.16 -5.51
CA GLN A 139 -34.65 25.33 -5.19
C GLN A 139 -34.69 24.03 -6.01
N VAL A 140 -34.68 24.18 -7.33
CA VAL A 140 -34.93 23.09 -8.27
C VAL A 140 -33.82 22.05 -8.18
N SER A 141 -34.16 20.85 -7.71
CA SER A 141 -33.26 19.70 -7.68
C SER A 141 -33.18 19.00 -9.04
N LEU A 142 -31.96 18.56 -9.36
CA LEU A 142 -31.52 18.05 -10.66
C LEU A 142 -30.62 16.83 -10.41
N LEU A 143 -31.00 15.67 -10.92
CA LEU A 143 -30.22 14.44 -10.86
C LEU A 143 -29.41 14.33 -12.16
N ARG A 144 -28.08 14.45 -12.08
CA ARG A 144 -27.20 14.22 -13.24
C ARG A 144 -26.74 12.76 -13.22
N LEU A 145 -27.10 12.01 -14.25
CA LEU A 145 -26.62 10.66 -14.52
C LEU A 145 -25.57 10.73 -15.63
N ILE A 146 -24.44 10.04 -15.45
CA ILE A 146 -23.34 10.01 -16.41
C ILE A 146 -23.02 8.54 -16.69
N ASN A 147 -23.00 8.16 -17.96
CA ASN A 147 -22.58 6.83 -18.40
C ASN A 147 -21.13 6.89 -18.92
N PRO A 148 -20.16 6.31 -18.19
CA PRO A 148 -18.76 6.22 -18.64
C PRO A 148 -18.52 5.06 -19.64
N GLY A 149 -19.47 4.13 -19.81
CA GLY A 149 -19.31 2.91 -20.61
C GLY A 149 -19.60 3.07 -22.11
N ASP A 150 -19.24 2.04 -22.89
CA ASP A 150 -19.43 1.96 -24.34
C ASP A 150 -20.79 1.36 -24.77
N ALA A 151 -21.58 0.89 -23.80
CA ALA A 151 -22.96 0.43 -23.96
C ALA A 151 -23.95 1.42 -23.33
N ALA A 152 -25.22 1.37 -23.76
CA ALA A 152 -26.29 2.12 -23.10
C ALA A 152 -26.70 1.42 -21.79
N VAL A 153 -26.94 2.21 -20.74
CA VAL A 153 -27.30 1.74 -19.40
C VAL A 153 -28.75 2.13 -19.11
N ASP A 154 -29.56 1.14 -18.73
CA ASP A 154 -30.92 1.37 -18.23
C ASP A 154 -30.86 1.52 -16.70
N VAL A 155 -31.34 2.66 -16.19
CA VAL A 155 -31.26 3.05 -14.78
C VAL A 155 -32.66 3.04 -14.17
N THR A 156 -32.81 2.43 -12.99
CA THR A 156 -34.03 2.49 -12.17
C THR A 156 -33.83 3.51 -11.06
N ILE A 157 -34.84 4.35 -10.81
CA ILE A 157 -34.84 5.37 -9.76
C ILE A 157 -36.07 5.15 -8.89
N THR A 158 -35.85 4.94 -7.59
CA THR A 158 -36.90 4.89 -6.57
C THR A 158 -36.70 6.04 -5.58
N GLY A 159 -37.64 6.23 -4.66
CA GLY A 159 -37.51 7.23 -3.61
C GLY A 159 -38.36 6.94 -2.38
N VAL A 160 -38.02 7.62 -1.29
CA VAL A 160 -38.74 7.66 -0.02
C VAL A 160 -38.97 9.15 0.31
N ASP A 161 -40.17 9.53 0.73
CA ASP A 161 -40.50 10.91 1.10
C ASP A 161 -40.23 11.21 2.59
N ASP A 162 -40.41 12.46 3.05
CA ASP A 162 -40.06 12.83 4.44
C ASP A 162 -40.97 12.13 5.50
N ASP A 163 -42.15 11.63 5.11
CA ASP A 163 -43.04 10.83 5.97
C ASP A 163 -42.65 9.32 5.95
N GLY A 164 -41.59 8.93 5.23
CA GLY A 164 -41.16 7.54 5.08
C GLY A 164 -41.94 6.74 4.01
N GLU A 165 -42.79 7.39 3.21
CA GLU A 165 -43.64 6.71 2.23
C GLU A 165 -42.93 6.50 0.87
N THR A 166 -43.21 5.38 0.21
CA THR A 166 -42.64 5.02 -1.10
C THR A 166 -43.66 5.16 -2.25
N PRO A 167 -43.25 5.64 -3.44
CA PRO A 167 -44.10 5.66 -4.63
C PRO A 167 -44.61 4.27 -5.03
N GLY A 168 -45.81 4.22 -5.60
CA GLY A 168 -46.37 2.99 -6.17
C GLY A 168 -45.73 2.55 -7.51
N THR A 169 -44.78 3.32 -8.05
CA THR A 169 -44.06 3.06 -9.30
C THR A 169 -42.67 3.69 -9.30
N ASP A 170 -41.65 2.90 -9.62
CA ASP A 170 -40.29 3.37 -9.93
C ASP A 170 -40.26 4.17 -11.24
N VAL A 171 -39.24 5.03 -11.40
CA VAL A 171 -38.89 5.66 -12.69
C VAL A 171 -37.80 4.85 -13.37
N ARG A 172 -37.92 4.57 -14.66
CA ARG A 172 -36.86 3.95 -15.47
C ARG A 172 -36.45 4.83 -16.64
N VAL A 173 -35.14 4.98 -16.83
CA VAL A 173 -34.55 5.90 -17.81
C VAL A 173 -33.29 5.31 -18.43
N SER A 174 -33.18 5.37 -19.76
CA SER A 174 -31.99 4.90 -20.49
C SER A 174 -30.98 6.05 -20.69
N VAL A 175 -29.70 5.79 -20.43
CA VAL A 175 -28.57 6.70 -20.62
C VAL A 175 -27.66 6.13 -21.72
N PRO A 176 -27.55 6.78 -22.90
CA PRO A 176 -26.73 6.27 -24.00
C PRO A 176 -25.25 6.10 -23.63
N ALA A 177 -24.55 5.22 -24.36
CA ALA A 177 -23.11 5.02 -24.24
C ALA A 177 -22.34 6.35 -24.25
N GLY A 178 -21.45 6.53 -23.27
CA GLY A 178 -20.64 7.74 -23.10
C GLY A 178 -21.42 9.02 -22.77
N ALA A 179 -22.75 9.03 -22.73
CA ALA A 179 -23.57 10.25 -22.62
C ALA A 179 -23.87 10.64 -21.16
N SER A 180 -24.40 11.85 -20.97
CA SER A 180 -24.83 12.37 -19.67
C SER A 180 -26.27 12.90 -19.76
N ARG A 181 -27.10 12.67 -18.74
CA ARG A 181 -28.49 13.16 -18.67
C ARG A 181 -28.76 13.85 -17.34
N THR A 182 -29.21 15.09 -17.38
CA THR A 182 -29.64 15.84 -16.19
C THR A 182 -31.17 15.87 -16.15
N LEU A 183 -31.76 15.28 -15.11
CA LEU A 183 -33.20 15.08 -14.93
C LEU A 183 -33.70 15.98 -13.80
N SER A 184 -34.78 16.76 -14.01
CA SER A 184 -35.35 17.59 -12.94
C SER A 184 -36.33 16.81 -12.05
N ALA A 185 -36.49 17.26 -10.80
CA ALA A 185 -37.50 16.72 -9.89
C ALA A 185 -38.90 16.67 -10.52
N GLN A 186 -39.30 17.73 -11.24
CA GLN A 186 -40.60 17.76 -11.91
C GLN A 186 -40.75 16.65 -12.97
N GLU A 187 -39.68 16.23 -13.65
CA GLU A 187 -39.69 15.12 -14.62
C GLU A 187 -39.74 13.75 -13.93
N LEU A 188 -39.05 13.58 -12.79
CA LEU A 188 -39.12 12.33 -12.01
C LEU A 188 -40.52 12.13 -11.39
N GLU A 189 -41.11 13.20 -10.86
CA GLU A 189 -42.44 13.16 -10.22
C GLU A 189 -43.59 12.98 -11.22
N SER A 190 -43.50 13.60 -12.42
CA SER A 190 -44.62 13.62 -13.39
C SER A 190 -44.46 12.72 -14.62
N GLY A 191 -43.29 12.09 -14.80
CA GLY A 191 -42.99 11.21 -15.94
C GLY A 191 -42.41 11.98 -17.13
N GLY A 192 -41.09 12.12 -17.15
CA GLY A 192 -40.32 12.79 -18.21
C GLY A 192 -40.39 12.12 -19.59
N ALA A 193 -39.95 12.85 -20.62
CA ALA A 193 -39.98 12.36 -21.99
C ALA A 193 -38.97 11.21 -22.20
N GLY A 194 -39.49 10.01 -22.44
CA GLY A 194 -38.68 8.80 -22.57
C GLY A 194 -38.32 8.15 -21.22
N PHE A 195 -39.09 8.43 -20.17
CA PHE A 195 -39.09 7.63 -18.94
C PHE A 195 -40.21 6.57 -19.03
N ASP A 196 -40.11 5.51 -18.24
CA ASP A 196 -41.25 4.66 -17.84
C ASP A 196 -41.49 4.84 -16.33
N GLY A 197 -42.75 4.96 -15.92
CA GLY A 197 -43.11 5.31 -14.53
C GLY A 197 -42.89 6.79 -14.11
N ALA A 198 -43.19 7.08 -12.84
CA ALA A 198 -43.15 8.40 -12.20
C ALA A 198 -43.24 8.26 -10.67
N LEU A 199 -42.57 9.12 -9.90
CA LEU A 199 -42.59 9.08 -8.42
C LEU A 199 -43.89 9.66 -7.81
N GLY A 200 -44.60 10.55 -8.50
CA GLY A 200 -45.71 11.33 -7.93
C GLY A 200 -45.23 12.52 -7.08
N ASP A 201 -46.15 13.24 -6.45
CA ASP A 201 -45.88 14.55 -5.82
C ASP A 201 -45.26 14.49 -4.39
N GLY A 202 -45.32 13.32 -3.74
CA GLY A 202 -44.75 13.05 -2.40
C GLY A 202 -45.24 13.94 -1.25
N LYS A 203 -44.49 13.92 -0.15
CA LYS A 203 -44.55 14.87 0.98
C LYS A 203 -43.13 15.30 1.37
N GLY A 204 -42.95 16.59 1.65
CA GLY A 204 -41.65 17.12 2.05
C GLY A 204 -40.61 16.99 0.93
N LYS A 205 -39.44 16.42 1.23
CA LYS A 205 -38.34 16.13 0.32
C LYS A 205 -38.25 14.63 0.04
N TRP A 206 -37.59 14.28 -1.06
CA TRP A 206 -37.23 12.90 -1.37
C TRP A 206 -35.82 12.56 -0.88
N GLN A 207 -35.66 11.34 -0.39
CA GLN A 207 -34.43 10.56 -0.56
C GLN A 207 -34.60 9.73 -1.85
N LEU A 208 -33.58 9.62 -2.71
CA LEU A 208 -33.64 8.77 -3.91
C LEU A 208 -32.57 7.67 -3.90
N THR A 209 -32.92 6.53 -4.51
CA THR A 209 -32.00 5.44 -4.87
C THR A 209 -31.89 5.41 -6.40
N VAL A 210 -30.67 5.27 -6.92
CA VAL A 210 -30.39 5.20 -8.36
C VAL A 210 -29.62 3.92 -8.66
N GLU A 211 -30.31 2.94 -9.24
CA GLU A 211 -29.83 1.56 -9.43
C GLU A 211 -29.57 1.25 -10.92
N ALA A 212 -28.46 0.57 -11.24
CA ALA A 212 -28.14 0.15 -12.60
C ALA A 212 -27.28 -1.13 -12.65
N ASP A 213 -27.56 -2.06 -13.59
CA ASP A 213 -26.78 -3.30 -13.81
C ASP A 213 -25.36 -3.08 -14.39
N GLN A 214 -24.96 -1.83 -14.61
CA GLN A 214 -23.70 -1.41 -15.22
C GLN A 214 -23.24 -0.09 -14.58
N PRO A 215 -21.92 0.21 -14.54
CA PRO A 215 -21.40 1.44 -13.96
C PRO A 215 -22.08 2.69 -14.52
N ILE A 216 -22.67 3.44 -13.61
CA ILE A 216 -23.20 4.79 -13.80
C ILE A 216 -22.49 5.70 -12.79
N ILE A 217 -22.58 7.02 -12.97
CA ILE A 217 -22.19 8.00 -11.95
C ILE A 217 -23.39 8.94 -11.76
N ALA A 218 -23.84 9.11 -10.52
CA ALA A 218 -24.91 10.02 -10.16
C ALA A 218 -24.40 11.27 -9.43
N MET A 219 -25.07 12.41 -9.62
CA MET A 219 -24.89 13.63 -8.82
C MET A 219 -26.24 14.23 -8.43
N SER A 220 -26.39 14.68 -7.19
CA SER A 220 -27.48 15.55 -6.75
C SER A 220 -27.05 17.01 -6.86
N LEU A 221 -27.73 17.77 -7.71
CA LEU A 221 -27.46 19.18 -7.94
C LEU A 221 -28.70 20.00 -7.61
N LEU A 222 -28.56 21.18 -6.99
CA LEU A 222 -29.68 22.08 -6.69
C LEU A 222 -29.40 23.46 -7.29
N ARG A 223 -30.38 24.00 -8.03
CA ARG A 223 -30.29 25.31 -8.69
C ARG A 223 -31.20 26.33 -7.99
N SER A 224 -30.60 27.45 -7.57
CA SER A 224 -31.29 28.59 -6.96
C SER A 224 -32.05 29.42 -8.01
N PRO A 225 -32.88 30.42 -7.60
CA PRO A 225 -33.53 31.34 -8.53
C PRO A 225 -32.48 32.23 -9.25
N THR A 226 -31.38 32.53 -8.56
CA THR A 226 -30.21 33.29 -9.04
C THR A 226 -29.32 32.50 -10.01
N GLN A 227 -29.69 31.26 -10.37
CA GLN A 227 -28.96 30.33 -11.25
C GLN A 227 -27.63 29.81 -10.68
N HIS A 228 -27.33 30.09 -9.40
CA HIS A 228 -26.28 29.38 -8.68
C HIS A 228 -26.64 27.89 -8.61
N LEU A 229 -25.66 27.04 -8.93
CA LEU A 229 -25.78 25.60 -8.92
C LEU A 229 -24.91 25.07 -7.78
N THR A 230 -25.51 24.34 -6.85
CA THR A 230 -24.78 23.66 -5.76
C THR A 230 -24.65 22.18 -6.03
N ASN A 231 -23.59 21.56 -5.50
CA ASN A 231 -23.44 20.12 -5.42
C ASN A 231 -23.93 19.68 -4.04
N LEU A 232 -24.89 18.75 -4.00
CA LEU A 232 -25.42 18.11 -2.78
C LEU A 232 -25.32 16.58 -2.91
N SER A 233 -24.35 16.12 -3.70
CA SER A 233 -24.08 14.70 -3.91
C SER A 233 -23.44 14.05 -2.69
N THR A 234 -22.73 14.84 -1.86
CA THR A 234 -22.16 14.37 -0.61
C THR A 234 -23.25 14.02 0.41
N ALA A 235 -23.02 12.91 1.09
CA ALA A 235 -23.76 12.40 2.24
C ALA A 235 -22.84 11.38 2.94
N PRO A 236 -23.01 11.12 4.26
CA PRO A 236 -22.36 9.99 4.92
C PRO A 236 -22.67 8.68 4.20
N VAL A 237 -21.67 7.78 4.14
CA VAL A 237 -21.87 6.42 3.64
C VAL A 237 -22.63 5.63 4.71
N ARG A 238 -23.95 5.56 4.54
CA ARG A 238 -24.86 4.61 5.20
C ARG A 238 -25.94 4.16 4.23
N GLY A 239 -26.33 2.90 4.35
CA GLY A 239 -27.10 2.14 3.37
C GLY A 239 -28.61 2.32 3.42
N PHE A 240 -29.30 1.68 2.47
CA PHE A 240 -30.73 1.85 2.21
C PHE A 240 -31.67 1.03 3.13
N GLY A 241 -31.39 1.01 4.44
CA GLY A 241 -32.21 0.28 5.41
C GLY A 241 -31.54 0.04 6.78
N GLY A 242 -30.65 0.94 7.18
CA GLY A 242 -29.86 0.82 8.41
C GLY A 242 -28.71 -0.21 8.34
N PRO A 243 -27.83 -0.22 9.36
CA PRO A 243 -26.60 -1.03 9.42
C PRO A 243 -26.79 -2.51 9.09
N VAL A 244 -27.90 -3.12 9.53
CA VAL A 244 -28.16 -4.55 9.29
C VAL A 244 -28.43 -4.85 7.81
N ALA A 245 -29.12 -3.96 7.08
CA ALA A 245 -29.36 -4.14 5.66
C ALA A 245 -28.09 -3.87 4.83
N GLU A 246 -27.29 -2.89 5.25
CA GLU A 246 -25.97 -2.60 4.67
C GLU A 246 -24.97 -3.73 4.91
N ALA A 247 -24.96 -4.30 6.11
CA ALA A 247 -24.24 -5.52 6.44
C ALA A 247 -24.71 -6.71 5.60
N GLU A 248 -26.01 -6.85 5.29
CA GLU A 248 -26.49 -7.94 4.42
C GLU A 248 -26.00 -7.76 2.97
N GLU A 249 -25.94 -6.53 2.47
CA GLU A 249 -25.44 -6.20 1.13
C GLU A 249 -23.92 -6.40 1.02
N ILE A 250 -23.15 -5.86 1.97
CA ILE A 250 -21.70 -6.08 2.10
C ILE A 250 -21.40 -7.57 2.32
N PHE A 251 -22.24 -8.29 3.08
CA PHE A 251 -22.09 -9.73 3.23
C PHE A 251 -22.27 -10.44 1.90
N ARG A 252 -23.32 -10.14 1.15
CA ARG A 252 -23.58 -10.75 -0.16
C ARG A 252 -22.52 -10.44 -1.20
N ALA A 253 -21.99 -9.22 -1.21
CA ALA A 253 -20.98 -8.77 -2.15
C ALA A 253 -19.56 -9.26 -1.78
N ARG A 254 -19.09 -8.95 -0.56
CA ARG A 254 -17.67 -9.04 -0.16
C ARG A 254 -17.34 -10.09 0.88
N VAL A 255 -18.27 -10.50 1.75
CA VAL A 255 -17.95 -11.43 2.86
C VAL A 255 -18.28 -12.89 2.50
N SER A 256 -19.45 -13.13 1.89
CA SER A 256 -20.02 -14.47 1.81
C SER A 256 -19.19 -15.41 0.94
N ASN A 257 -18.81 -14.98 -0.27
CA ASN A 257 -17.92 -15.77 -1.11
C ASN A 257 -16.42 -15.56 -0.77
N PRO A 258 -15.90 -14.31 -0.70
CA PRO A 258 -14.46 -14.07 -0.50
C PRO A 258 -13.92 -14.49 0.87
N VAL A 259 -14.75 -14.52 1.92
CA VAL A 259 -14.34 -14.95 3.28
C VAL A 259 -15.06 -16.23 3.75
N VAL A 260 -16.38 -16.35 3.63
CA VAL A 260 -17.11 -17.48 4.27
C VAL A 260 -16.99 -18.78 3.48
N GLN A 261 -17.28 -18.77 2.17
CA GLN A 261 -17.19 -19.97 1.30
C GLN A 261 -15.75 -20.38 0.99
N SER A 262 -14.80 -19.46 1.06
CA SER A 262 -13.36 -19.69 0.84
C SER A 262 -12.64 -20.14 2.12
N LYS A 263 -12.77 -19.36 3.21
CA LYS A 263 -11.88 -19.42 4.39
C LYS A 263 -12.56 -20.00 5.63
N CYS A 264 -13.87 -19.81 5.82
CA CYS A 264 -14.59 -20.37 6.98
C CYS A 264 -15.14 -21.79 6.77
N ILE A 265 -15.73 -22.07 5.60
CA ILE A 265 -16.62 -23.23 5.38
C ILE A 265 -15.96 -24.58 5.70
N ASN A 266 -14.70 -24.77 5.31
CA ASN A 266 -13.97 -26.04 5.40
C ASN A 266 -13.85 -26.59 6.83
N CYS A 267 -13.88 -25.72 7.85
CA CYS A 267 -13.94 -26.15 9.25
C CYS A 267 -15.33 -26.05 9.88
N HIS A 268 -16.16 -25.10 9.42
CA HIS A 268 -17.41 -24.69 10.06
C HIS A 268 -18.69 -25.25 9.39
N VAL A 269 -18.63 -26.39 8.69
CA VAL A 269 -19.82 -27.15 8.22
C VAL A 269 -20.27 -28.24 9.22
N GLU A 270 -21.49 -28.78 9.06
CA GLU A 270 -21.97 -29.92 9.85
C GLU A 270 -21.01 -31.13 9.74
N GLY A 271 -20.42 -31.53 10.87
CA GLY A 271 -19.43 -32.62 10.93
C GLY A 271 -17.98 -32.21 10.59
N GLY A 272 -17.74 -30.94 10.26
CA GLY A 272 -16.40 -30.34 10.19
C GLY A 272 -15.72 -30.24 11.56
N GLN A 273 -14.44 -29.85 11.61
CA GLN A 273 -13.67 -29.75 12.87
C GLN A 273 -14.28 -28.75 13.87
N SER A 274 -14.87 -27.67 13.36
CA SER A 274 -15.59 -26.64 14.12
C SER A 274 -17.12 -26.79 14.05
N GLY A 275 -17.64 -27.85 13.40
CA GLY A 275 -19.07 -28.12 13.19
C GLY A 275 -19.91 -28.42 14.43
N GLY A 276 -19.35 -28.18 15.62
CA GLY A 276 -20.05 -28.18 16.91
C GLY A 276 -19.92 -26.86 17.67
N THR A 277 -19.50 -25.78 17.00
CA THR A 277 -19.53 -24.41 17.52
C THR A 277 -20.87 -23.72 17.22
N ARG A 278 -21.03 -22.43 17.55
CA ARG A 278 -22.21 -21.63 17.15
C ARG A 278 -22.16 -21.19 15.68
N LEU A 279 -20.96 -20.86 15.18
CA LEU A 279 -20.73 -20.50 13.78
C LEU A 279 -20.71 -21.80 12.96
N VAL A 280 -21.86 -22.19 12.40
CA VAL A 280 -21.97 -23.34 11.47
C VAL A 280 -22.64 -22.88 10.19
N PHE A 281 -21.86 -22.86 9.10
CA PHE A 281 -22.23 -22.30 7.82
C PHE A 281 -22.69 -23.38 6.82
N THR A 282 -23.41 -22.93 5.80
CA THR A 282 -23.89 -23.71 4.65
C THR A 282 -23.05 -23.42 3.41
N GLU A 283 -22.72 -24.47 2.65
CA GLU A 283 -21.99 -24.37 1.39
C GLU A 283 -22.79 -23.64 0.29
N SER A 284 -22.09 -23.03 -0.67
CA SER A 284 -22.66 -22.42 -1.88
C SER A 284 -23.46 -23.38 -2.78
N SER A 285 -23.47 -24.67 -2.45
CA SER A 285 -24.31 -25.70 -3.06
C SER A 285 -25.79 -25.62 -2.66
N ASP A 286 -26.16 -24.90 -1.58
CA ASP A 286 -27.55 -24.49 -1.30
C ASP A 286 -27.86 -23.12 -1.91
N ALA A 287 -29.07 -22.94 -2.44
CA ALA A 287 -29.51 -21.70 -3.05
C ALA A 287 -29.69 -20.52 -2.07
N HIS A 288 -29.69 -20.79 -0.75
CA HIS A 288 -29.92 -19.78 0.30
C HIS A 288 -28.71 -19.53 1.20
N HIS A 289 -27.55 -20.15 0.90
CA HIS A 289 -26.34 -20.11 1.74
C HIS A 289 -25.95 -18.70 2.20
N ALA A 290 -26.06 -17.69 1.34
CA ALA A 290 -25.71 -16.31 1.69
C ALA A 290 -26.67 -15.69 2.72
N THR A 291 -27.97 -16.06 2.72
CA THR A 291 -28.88 -15.66 3.82
C THR A 291 -28.55 -16.44 5.08
N THR A 292 -28.50 -17.79 4.99
CA THR A 292 -28.29 -18.65 6.16
C THR A 292 -26.95 -18.40 6.86
N ASN A 293 -25.90 -17.98 6.13
CA ASN A 293 -24.60 -17.67 6.73
C ASN A 293 -24.56 -16.27 7.34
N PHE A 294 -25.35 -15.31 6.82
CA PHE A 294 -25.54 -14.00 7.43
C PHE A 294 -26.28 -14.14 8.76
N ASP A 295 -27.40 -14.88 8.76
CA ASP A 295 -28.19 -15.21 9.96
C ASP A 295 -27.29 -15.78 11.08
N VAL A 296 -26.33 -16.64 10.73
CA VAL A 296 -25.38 -17.27 11.68
C VAL A 296 -24.38 -16.29 12.32
N PHE A 297 -24.00 -15.20 11.64
CA PHE A 297 -23.20 -14.15 12.28
C PHE A 297 -24.06 -13.28 13.19
N GLN A 298 -25.26 -12.89 12.75
CA GLN A 298 -26.20 -12.10 13.54
C GLN A 298 -26.62 -12.83 14.84
N ASP A 299 -27.02 -14.12 14.75
CA ASP A 299 -27.32 -14.97 15.91
C ASP A 299 -26.10 -15.16 16.82
N PHE A 300 -24.87 -15.17 16.28
CA PHE A 300 -23.67 -15.30 17.11
C PHE A 300 -23.41 -14.06 17.95
N LEU A 301 -23.44 -12.88 17.33
CA LEU A 301 -23.23 -11.60 18.02
C LEU A 301 -24.32 -11.37 19.08
N GLY A 302 -25.59 -11.59 18.70
CA GLY A 302 -26.74 -11.48 19.62
C GLY A 302 -26.75 -12.49 20.79
N GLU A 303 -25.95 -13.56 20.75
CA GLU A 303 -25.81 -14.54 21.84
C GLU A 303 -24.43 -14.52 22.55
N VAL A 304 -23.50 -13.60 22.22
CA VAL A 304 -22.11 -13.58 22.76
C VAL A 304 -21.64 -12.17 23.10
N ASP A 305 -21.54 -11.87 24.41
CA ASP A 305 -20.86 -10.66 24.92
C ASP A 305 -19.43 -10.55 24.36
N GLY A 306 -19.10 -9.45 23.66
CA GLY A 306 -17.81 -9.28 22.98
C GLY A 306 -17.64 -10.18 21.75
N GLY A 307 -18.74 -10.43 21.02
CA GLY A 307 -18.78 -11.34 19.89
C GLY A 307 -17.94 -10.86 18.70
N ARG A 308 -17.93 -9.55 18.42
CA ARG A 308 -17.15 -8.93 17.35
C ARG A 308 -15.66 -9.15 17.57
N GLU A 309 -15.12 -8.74 18.71
CA GLU A 309 -13.70 -8.91 19.02
C GLU A 309 -13.34 -10.40 19.11
N LEU A 310 -14.24 -11.25 19.61
CA LEU A 310 -14.01 -12.69 19.65
C LEU A 310 -13.97 -13.35 18.26
N ILE A 311 -14.63 -12.77 17.23
CA ILE A 311 -14.47 -13.20 15.83
C ILE A 311 -13.17 -12.63 15.26
N LEU A 312 -12.87 -11.35 15.45
CA LEU A 312 -11.67 -10.68 14.93
C LEU A 312 -10.38 -11.30 15.50
N ASP A 313 -10.33 -11.61 16.81
CA ASP A 313 -9.27 -12.43 17.43
C ASP A 313 -9.16 -13.80 16.74
N LYS A 314 -10.30 -14.43 16.49
CA LYS A 314 -10.36 -15.82 16.00
C LYS A 314 -9.92 -15.99 14.57
N ILE A 315 -10.26 -15.06 13.69
CA ILE A 315 -9.76 -15.06 12.31
C ILE A 315 -8.25 -14.79 12.29
N GLN A 316 -7.69 -14.00 13.22
CA GLN A 316 -6.24 -13.89 13.42
C GLN A 316 -5.59 -15.15 14.04
N GLY A 317 -6.36 -16.23 14.28
CA GLY A 317 -5.89 -17.45 14.93
C GLY A 317 -5.78 -17.37 16.47
N ILE A 318 -6.12 -16.24 17.09
CA ILE A 318 -6.02 -16.05 18.53
C ILE A 318 -7.06 -16.93 19.23
N SER A 319 -6.57 -17.90 20.00
CA SER A 319 -7.40 -18.94 20.62
C SER A 319 -8.32 -19.69 19.64
N HIS A 320 -7.89 -19.84 18.39
CA HIS A 320 -8.49 -20.72 17.38
C HIS A 320 -7.50 -21.83 16.98
N THR A 321 -8.00 -23.00 16.58
CA THR A 321 -7.17 -24.21 16.35
C THR A 321 -7.62 -25.00 15.12
N GLY A 322 -7.57 -24.36 13.95
CA GLY A 322 -7.82 -24.97 12.64
C GLY A 322 -8.42 -23.96 11.66
N GLY A 323 -8.43 -24.30 10.37
CA GLY A 323 -8.92 -23.39 9.33
C GLY A 323 -7.93 -22.28 8.98
N VAL A 324 -8.44 -21.26 8.30
CA VAL A 324 -7.66 -20.17 7.72
C VAL A 324 -7.39 -19.07 8.74
N GLN A 325 -6.27 -18.37 8.59
CA GLN A 325 -5.96 -17.17 9.36
C GLN A 325 -6.00 -15.94 8.46
N ILE A 326 -6.63 -14.88 8.94
CA ILE A 326 -6.80 -13.61 8.23
C ILE A 326 -6.01 -12.55 9.01
N ALA A 327 -5.03 -11.93 8.37
CA ALA A 327 -4.12 -10.99 9.00
C ALA A 327 -4.74 -9.58 9.08
N VAL A 328 -4.48 -8.87 10.18
CA VAL A 328 -4.94 -7.48 10.38
C VAL A 328 -4.43 -6.58 9.25
N GLY A 329 -5.32 -5.74 8.71
CA GLY A 329 -5.02 -4.83 7.59
C GLY A 329 -5.06 -5.46 6.20
N THR A 330 -5.48 -6.73 6.07
CA THR A 330 -5.82 -7.31 4.75
C THR A 330 -7.25 -6.94 4.36
N THR A 331 -7.56 -6.90 3.06
CA THR A 331 -8.90 -6.57 2.54
C THR A 331 -10.00 -7.46 3.12
N ASP A 332 -9.73 -8.76 3.31
CA ASP A 332 -10.63 -9.69 4.00
C ASP A 332 -10.84 -9.35 5.48
N PHE A 333 -9.80 -8.88 6.18
CA PHE A 333 -9.90 -8.48 7.59
C PHE A 333 -10.72 -7.21 7.71
N MET A 334 -10.42 -6.19 6.90
CA MET A 334 -11.14 -4.91 6.91
C MET A 334 -12.60 -5.09 6.47
N THR A 335 -12.85 -5.89 5.42
CA THR A 335 -14.20 -6.27 4.98
C THR A 335 -14.98 -7.02 6.06
N MET A 336 -14.33 -7.90 6.82
CA MET A 336 -14.94 -8.60 7.97
C MET A 336 -15.11 -7.65 9.17
N GLU A 337 -14.23 -6.68 9.36
CA GLU A 337 -14.32 -5.67 10.41
C GLU A 337 -15.46 -4.68 10.15
N ASP A 338 -15.59 -4.14 8.94
CA ASP A 338 -16.72 -3.33 8.46
C ASP A 338 -18.05 -4.08 8.65
N PHE A 339 -18.12 -5.32 8.17
CA PHE A 339 -19.30 -6.17 8.26
C PHE A 339 -19.71 -6.46 9.71
N LEU A 340 -18.74 -6.75 10.58
CA LEU A 340 -19.00 -6.99 12.01
C LEU A 340 -19.27 -5.68 12.76
N GLU A 341 -18.73 -4.54 12.35
CA GLU A 341 -19.09 -3.22 12.90
C GLU A 341 -20.54 -2.88 12.59
N LEU A 342 -20.99 -3.11 11.36
CA LEU A 342 -22.39 -2.89 10.96
C LEU A 342 -23.37 -3.89 11.58
N LEU A 343 -22.94 -5.11 11.92
CA LEU A 343 -23.77 -6.07 12.65
C LEU A 343 -23.78 -5.89 14.18
N ASP A 344 -22.66 -5.46 14.77
CA ASP A 344 -22.52 -5.20 16.22
C ASP A 344 -22.77 -3.72 16.56
N PHE A 345 -23.44 -3.00 15.64
CA PHE A 345 -23.70 -1.57 15.70
C PHE A 345 -24.67 -1.20 16.83
N ASP A 346 -24.17 -0.48 17.84
CA ASP A 346 -25.01 0.17 18.86
C ASP A 346 -25.26 1.65 18.49
N PRO A 347 -26.46 2.03 18.01
CA PRO A 347 -26.78 3.44 17.73
C PRO A 347 -26.57 4.37 18.94
N ALA A 348 -26.82 3.88 20.15
CA ALA A 348 -26.66 4.66 21.39
C ALA A 348 -25.20 5.00 21.72
N SER A 349 -24.24 4.38 21.03
CA SER A 349 -22.81 4.70 21.14
C SER A 349 -22.36 5.83 20.20
N VAL A 350 -23.15 6.16 19.18
CA VAL A 350 -22.72 7.07 18.09
C VAL A 350 -23.08 8.52 18.38
N VAL A 351 -22.07 9.39 18.23
CA VAL A 351 -22.26 10.84 18.22
C VAL A 351 -22.23 11.34 16.78
N HIS A 352 -23.36 11.86 16.31
CA HIS A 352 -23.48 12.52 15.01
C HIS A 352 -23.21 14.02 15.16
N ASN A 353 -22.52 14.65 14.21
CA ASN A 353 -21.94 15.98 14.43
C ASN A 353 -22.27 16.98 13.31
N VAL A 354 -22.58 18.21 13.70
CA VAL A 354 -22.87 19.35 12.81
C VAL A 354 -21.76 20.38 13.04
N PRO A 355 -20.70 20.42 12.21
CA PRO A 355 -19.48 21.19 12.49
C PRO A 355 -19.66 22.72 12.30
N LEU A 356 -20.75 23.13 11.64
CA LEU A 356 -21.08 24.53 11.38
C LEU A 356 -22.60 24.73 11.22
N MET A 357 -23.21 25.49 12.13
CA MET A 357 -24.59 25.96 12.01
C MET A 357 -24.71 27.44 12.42
N PRO A 358 -25.11 28.37 11.54
CA PRO A 358 -25.27 29.78 11.90
C PRO A 358 -26.42 30.01 12.91
N PRO A 359 -26.33 31.07 13.74
CA PRO A 359 -27.40 31.45 14.65
C PRO A 359 -28.58 32.08 13.89
N ALA A 360 -29.78 32.10 14.48
CA ALA A 360 -30.95 32.69 13.83
C ALA A 360 -30.79 34.21 13.62
N GLY A 361 -30.00 34.85 14.50
CA GLY A 361 -29.61 36.26 14.41
C GLY A 361 -28.42 36.58 13.49
N ASP A 362 -27.96 35.66 12.63
CA ASP A 362 -26.76 35.83 11.79
C ASP A 362 -26.77 37.15 11.00
N PRO A 363 -25.77 38.04 11.20
CA PRO A 363 -25.76 39.38 10.58
C PRO A 363 -25.43 39.35 9.09
N SER A 364 -25.00 38.21 8.56
CA SER A 364 -24.76 37.97 7.13
C SER A 364 -26.02 37.49 6.42
N GLY A 365 -27.05 37.03 7.14
CA GLY A 365 -28.26 36.43 6.57
C GLY A 365 -28.08 34.96 6.16
N ARG A 366 -27.12 34.25 6.76
CA ARG A 366 -27.00 32.79 6.66
C ARG A 366 -28.01 32.13 7.60
N GLN A 367 -28.63 31.04 7.17
CA GLN A 367 -29.53 30.23 7.98
C GLN A 367 -29.09 28.77 7.92
N GLY A 368 -28.82 28.17 9.07
CA GLY A 368 -28.48 26.75 9.17
C GLY A 368 -29.71 25.87 8.96
N PHE A 369 -29.50 24.67 8.42
CA PHE A 369 -30.49 23.63 8.22
C PHE A 369 -29.87 22.28 8.56
N VAL A 370 -30.52 21.53 9.45
CA VAL A 370 -30.16 20.14 9.79
C VAL A 370 -31.31 19.24 9.37
N ARG A 371 -30.99 18.17 8.66
CA ARG A 371 -31.90 17.08 8.29
C ARG A 371 -31.50 15.85 9.11
N VAL A 372 -32.45 15.26 9.82
CA VAL A 372 -32.23 14.05 10.62
C VAL A 372 -33.14 12.96 10.07
N ILE A 373 -32.53 11.90 9.55
CA ILE A 373 -33.22 10.74 8.98
C ILE A 373 -33.24 9.65 10.05
N ASN A 374 -34.41 9.10 10.34
CA ASN A 374 -34.55 7.84 11.07
C ASN A 374 -34.54 6.69 10.04
N HIS A 375 -33.65 5.71 10.20
CA HIS A 375 -33.65 4.49 9.37
C HIS A 375 -34.44 3.33 10.00
N ASP A 376 -34.84 3.45 11.27
CA ASP A 376 -35.58 2.41 11.99
C ASP A 376 -37.07 2.38 11.69
N GLN A 377 -37.63 1.17 11.72
CA GLN A 377 -39.09 0.93 11.71
C GLN A 377 -39.76 1.23 13.07
N SER A 378 -39.08 1.94 13.98
CA SER A 378 -39.58 2.40 15.27
C SER A 378 -39.44 3.91 15.42
N ALA A 379 -40.42 4.51 16.07
CA ALA A 379 -40.36 5.90 16.53
C ALA A 379 -39.47 6.03 17.77
N GLY A 380 -38.83 7.18 17.94
CA GLY A 380 -37.90 7.45 19.04
C GLY A 380 -37.54 8.94 19.18
N GLU A 381 -36.43 9.22 19.86
CA GLU A 381 -36.03 10.56 20.29
C GLU A 381 -34.53 10.78 20.05
N VAL A 382 -34.15 11.91 19.46
CA VAL A 382 -32.76 12.33 19.25
C VAL A 382 -32.42 13.45 20.22
N THR A 383 -31.41 13.25 21.08
CA THR A 383 -30.90 14.28 21.98
C THR A 383 -29.84 15.11 21.25
N ILE A 384 -30.04 16.42 21.22
CA ILE A 384 -29.16 17.39 20.56
C ILE A 384 -28.52 18.29 21.61
N THR A 385 -27.19 18.34 21.66
CA THR A 385 -26.39 19.32 22.41
C THR A 385 -25.79 20.34 21.46
N ALA A 386 -25.45 21.52 21.99
CA ALA A 386 -24.99 22.65 21.20
C ALA A 386 -23.94 23.48 21.96
N ALA A 387 -22.93 23.96 21.25
CA ALA A 387 -21.93 24.93 21.72
C ALA A 387 -21.67 25.96 20.61
N ASP A 388 -21.21 27.15 20.96
CA ASP A 388 -20.88 28.21 19.99
C ASP A 388 -19.40 28.66 20.07
N ASP A 389 -19.00 29.49 19.11
CA ASP A 389 -17.64 30.07 19.03
C ASP A 389 -17.25 30.97 20.23
N SER A 390 -18.14 31.17 21.22
CA SER A 390 -17.82 31.84 22.49
C SER A 390 -17.39 30.88 23.62
N ASP A 391 -17.31 29.58 23.33
CA ASP A 391 -17.10 28.48 24.28
C ASP A 391 -18.23 28.41 25.35
N ALA A 392 -19.49 28.66 24.98
CA ALA A 392 -20.65 28.66 25.89
C ALA A 392 -21.46 27.34 25.89
N ASP A 393 -21.82 26.87 27.09
CA ASP A 393 -22.68 25.69 27.32
C ASP A 393 -24.17 26.02 27.11
N TYR A 394 -24.85 25.28 26.22
CA TYR A 394 -26.30 25.37 26.01
C TYR A 394 -27.06 24.12 26.50
N PRO A 395 -28.36 24.24 26.86
CA PRO A 395 -29.14 23.08 27.31
C PRO A 395 -29.38 22.10 26.16
N ALA A 396 -29.30 20.80 26.46
CA ALA A 396 -29.70 19.77 25.52
C ALA A 396 -31.22 19.85 25.23
N ILE A 397 -31.61 19.70 23.97
CA ILE A 397 -33.00 19.59 23.53
C ILE A 397 -33.27 18.22 22.90
N THR A 398 -34.54 17.89 22.65
CA THR A 398 -34.93 16.60 22.07
C THR A 398 -35.75 16.80 20.80
N LEU A 399 -35.50 15.96 19.79
CA LEU A 399 -36.22 15.85 18.54
C LEU A 399 -36.92 14.47 18.48
N SER A 400 -38.24 14.45 18.57
CA SER A 400 -39.03 13.24 18.33
C SER A 400 -39.05 12.88 16.83
N LEU A 401 -38.94 11.60 16.49
CA LEU A 401 -39.04 11.06 15.13
C LEU A 401 -39.99 9.86 15.09
N ASP A 402 -40.91 9.82 14.13
CA ASP A 402 -41.70 8.62 13.80
C ASP A 402 -40.86 7.60 12.98
N ALA A 403 -41.38 6.39 12.80
CA ALA A 403 -40.69 5.29 12.12
C ALA A 403 -40.42 5.59 10.63
N ASN A 404 -39.16 5.52 10.21
CA ASN A 404 -38.64 5.93 8.89
C ASN A 404 -38.85 7.44 8.56
N GLU A 405 -39.23 8.28 9.52
CA GLU A 405 -39.45 9.72 9.29
C GLU A 405 -38.13 10.46 9.04
N THR A 406 -38.19 11.51 8.21
CA THR A 406 -37.07 12.46 8.06
C THR A 406 -37.47 13.89 8.48
N ALA A 407 -37.20 14.25 9.74
CA ALA A 407 -37.39 15.62 10.20
C ALA A 407 -36.28 16.56 9.67
N HIS A 408 -36.57 17.87 9.67
CA HIS A 408 -35.57 18.89 9.40
C HIS A 408 -35.87 20.21 10.13
N PHE A 409 -34.86 20.76 10.81
CA PHE A 409 -34.95 22.01 11.56
C PHE A 409 -33.93 23.04 11.05
N ASN A 410 -34.20 24.32 11.33
CA ASN A 410 -33.32 25.43 10.97
C ASN A 410 -32.82 26.19 12.21
N SER A 411 -32.08 27.28 12.01
CA SER A 411 -31.57 28.11 13.12
C SER A 411 -32.68 28.66 14.02
N ASP A 412 -33.80 29.13 13.46
CA ASP A 412 -34.94 29.63 14.24
C ASP A 412 -35.60 28.50 15.05
N ASP A 413 -35.82 27.34 14.43
CA ASP A 413 -36.38 26.14 15.06
C ASP A 413 -35.48 25.63 16.21
N LEU A 414 -34.16 25.78 16.08
CA LEU A 414 -33.18 25.41 17.12
C LEU A 414 -33.20 26.41 18.30
N GLU A 415 -33.18 27.72 18.03
CA GLU A 415 -33.11 28.74 19.09
C GLU A 415 -34.45 28.93 19.84
N ASP A 416 -35.59 28.97 19.14
CA ASP A 416 -36.94 29.18 19.72
C ASP A 416 -37.69 27.86 20.03
N GLY A 417 -37.33 26.74 19.39
CA GLY A 417 -38.02 25.45 19.49
C GLY A 417 -39.21 25.31 18.52
N ASN A 418 -39.46 24.10 17.99
CA ASN A 418 -40.57 23.87 17.06
C ASN A 418 -41.25 22.49 17.23
N ALA A 419 -42.31 22.45 18.03
CA ALA A 419 -43.09 21.24 18.30
C ALA A 419 -43.89 20.72 17.10
N ASP A 420 -44.16 21.53 16.07
CA ASP A 420 -44.76 21.06 14.81
C ASP A 420 -43.73 20.28 13.94
N LYS A 421 -42.46 20.20 14.39
CA LYS A 421 -41.34 19.45 13.79
C LYS A 421 -40.68 18.47 14.77
N GLY A 422 -41.36 18.10 15.85
CA GLY A 422 -40.82 17.19 16.88
C GLY A 422 -39.82 17.80 17.87
N LEU A 423 -39.40 19.07 17.73
CA LEU A 423 -38.50 19.72 18.69
C LEU A 423 -39.26 20.17 19.95
N SER A 424 -38.89 19.64 21.12
CA SER A 424 -39.64 19.87 22.37
C SER A 424 -39.56 21.31 22.90
N ASP A 425 -38.36 21.90 22.83
CA ASP A 425 -37.96 23.20 23.35
C ASP A 425 -36.81 23.73 22.47
N GLY A 426 -36.45 25.02 22.59
CA GLY A 426 -35.29 25.64 21.93
C GLY A 426 -34.10 25.85 22.87
N VAL A 427 -32.88 25.90 22.32
CA VAL A 427 -31.63 26.12 23.09
C VAL A 427 -31.47 27.57 23.58
N GLY A 428 -32.15 28.53 22.93
CA GLY A 428 -31.94 29.97 23.12
C GLY A 428 -30.90 30.57 22.16
N ALA A 429 -30.75 31.90 22.18
CA ALA A 429 -29.93 32.60 21.18
C ALA A 429 -28.41 32.39 21.33
N GLY A 430 -27.71 32.21 20.21
CA GLY A 430 -26.25 32.02 20.12
C GLY A 430 -25.44 33.33 20.02
N GLU A 431 -24.17 33.32 20.46
CA GLU A 431 -23.17 34.38 20.22
C GLU A 431 -22.02 33.92 19.27
N GLY A 432 -22.33 33.12 18.26
CA GLY A 432 -21.37 32.71 17.23
C GLY A 432 -21.96 31.76 16.20
N ASP A 433 -21.11 31.21 15.33
CA ASP A 433 -21.47 29.97 14.62
C ASP A 433 -21.46 28.81 15.61
N TRP A 434 -22.43 27.90 15.48
CA TRP A 434 -22.61 26.76 16.37
C TRP A 434 -21.88 25.51 15.87
N TYR A 435 -21.61 24.63 16.82
CA TYR A 435 -21.27 23.22 16.67
C TYR A 435 -22.33 22.41 17.44
N LEU A 436 -22.95 21.41 16.81
CA LEU A 436 -23.96 20.56 17.44
C LEU A 436 -23.50 19.10 17.48
N GLN A 437 -23.92 18.37 18.51
CA GLN A 437 -23.81 16.92 18.60
C GLN A 437 -25.20 16.30 18.79
N ALA A 438 -25.47 15.19 18.13
CA ALA A 438 -26.74 14.48 18.17
C ALA A 438 -26.51 13.00 18.50
N THR A 439 -27.35 12.44 19.38
CA THR A 439 -27.26 11.06 19.90
C THR A 439 -28.67 10.48 20.02
N SER A 440 -28.85 9.18 19.78
CA SER A 440 -30.16 8.51 19.89
C SER A 440 -30.00 7.00 20.15
N GLU A 441 -31.06 6.36 20.64
CA GLU A 441 -31.20 4.90 20.62
C GLU A 441 -31.69 4.38 19.25
N LEU A 442 -32.01 5.28 18.30
CA LEU A 442 -32.35 4.98 16.90
C LEU A 442 -31.10 5.00 16.00
N ASP A 443 -31.07 4.20 14.93
CA ASP A 443 -30.15 4.45 13.82
C ASP A 443 -30.58 5.72 13.06
N ILE A 444 -29.75 6.76 13.15
CA ILE A 444 -29.99 8.06 12.53
C ILE A 444 -28.85 8.48 11.61
N GLU A 445 -29.17 9.37 10.69
CA GLU A 445 -28.21 10.12 9.88
C GLU A 445 -28.50 11.61 10.01
N VAL A 446 -27.44 12.41 10.16
CA VAL A 446 -27.53 13.86 10.37
C VAL A 446 -26.78 14.59 9.27
N LEU A 447 -27.50 15.39 8.49
CA LEU A 447 -26.97 16.14 7.35
C LEU A 447 -27.10 17.65 7.61
N ALA A 448 -25.96 18.35 7.61
CA ALA A 448 -25.88 19.78 7.81
C ALA A 448 -25.82 20.56 6.48
N TYR A 449 -26.52 21.70 6.43
CA TYR A 449 -26.53 22.64 5.30
C TYR A 449 -26.60 24.10 5.78
N ILE A 450 -26.13 25.03 4.96
CA ILE A 450 -26.40 26.48 5.10
C ILE A 450 -27.16 26.99 3.89
N ARG A 451 -28.18 27.83 4.14
CA ARG A 451 -29.01 28.51 3.15
C ARG A 451 -28.82 30.03 3.23
N THR A 452 -28.85 30.71 2.08
CA THR A 452 -28.88 32.18 1.96
C THR A 452 -30.28 32.73 1.70
N GLU A 453 -30.47 34.05 1.84
CA GLU A 453 -31.75 34.75 1.61
C GLU A 453 -32.37 34.48 0.21
N ASP A 454 -31.53 34.26 -0.82
CA ASP A 454 -31.98 33.95 -2.19
C ASP A 454 -32.36 32.47 -2.41
N GLY A 455 -32.25 31.62 -1.38
CA GLY A 455 -32.57 30.20 -1.45
C GLY A 455 -31.45 29.29 -1.97
N PHE A 456 -30.27 29.81 -2.29
CA PHE A 456 -29.10 28.96 -2.51
C PHE A 456 -28.75 28.16 -1.23
N LEU A 457 -28.28 26.92 -1.39
CA LEU A 457 -28.03 25.94 -0.32
C LEU A 457 -26.64 25.30 -0.52
N THR A 458 -25.95 24.92 0.55
CA THR A 458 -24.66 24.19 0.47
C THR A 458 -24.52 23.21 1.62
N ALA A 459 -23.96 22.02 1.34
CA ALA A 459 -23.61 21.01 2.33
C ALA A 459 -22.49 21.52 3.26
N MET A 460 -22.69 21.35 4.57
CA MET A 460 -21.76 21.76 5.63
C MET A 460 -21.38 20.60 6.55
N HIS A 461 -21.62 19.37 6.10
CA HIS A 461 -21.18 18.14 6.78
C HIS A 461 -19.83 17.62 6.25
N ASP A 462 -19.37 18.10 5.08
CA ASP A 462 -18.08 17.71 4.52
C ASP A 462 -16.89 18.33 5.26
N LEU A 463 -15.87 17.52 5.50
CA LEU A 463 -14.68 17.83 6.28
C LEU A 463 -13.41 17.62 5.43
N ALA A 464 -12.31 18.26 5.82
CA ALA A 464 -11.02 18.05 5.16
C ALA A 464 -10.44 16.69 5.59
N PRO A 465 -10.00 15.82 4.64
CA PRO A 465 -9.39 14.53 4.97
C PRO A 465 -8.25 14.65 5.98
N SER A 466 -8.04 13.60 6.79
CA SER A 466 -7.02 13.56 7.85
C SER A 466 -6.20 12.28 7.78
N LEU A 467 -4.89 12.37 7.99
CA LEU A 467 -3.98 11.24 8.15
C LEU A 467 -3.03 11.53 9.33
N ASP A 468 -3.04 10.70 10.38
CA ASP A 468 -2.34 10.96 11.65
C ASP A 468 -2.65 12.34 12.26
N ASN A 469 -3.92 12.74 12.32
CA ASN A 469 -4.38 14.09 12.71
C ASN A 469 -3.84 15.25 11.84
N ARG A 470 -3.36 14.96 10.62
CA ARG A 470 -2.88 15.98 9.67
C ARG A 470 -3.88 16.16 8.52
N HIS A 471 -4.40 17.38 8.37
CA HIS A 471 -5.32 17.75 7.29
C HIS A 471 -4.62 18.67 6.27
N ARG A 472 -4.97 18.56 4.99
CA ARG A 472 -4.47 19.44 3.92
C ARG A 472 -5.62 20.21 3.27
N LEU A 473 -5.43 21.53 3.10
CA LEU A 473 -6.39 22.40 2.43
C LEU A 473 -5.78 22.87 1.10
N ALA A 474 -6.25 22.28 0.00
CA ALA A 474 -5.71 22.47 -1.35
C ALA A 474 -5.95 23.87 -1.94
N ILE A 475 -6.95 24.61 -1.44
CA ILE A 475 -7.20 26.02 -1.77
C ILE A 475 -7.53 26.80 -0.49
N PHE A 476 -6.73 27.83 -0.22
CA PHE A 476 -7.05 28.87 0.75
C PHE A 476 -6.63 30.23 0.20
N ASN A 477 -7.56 31.17 0.05
CA ASN A 477 -7.27 32.49 -0.51
C ASN A 477 -6.57 33.39 0.54
N PRO A 478 -5.61 34.24 0.12
CA PRO A 478 -4.92 35.15 1.02
C PRO A 478 -5.84 36.27 1.52
N GLY A 479 -5.54 36.83 2.70
CA GLY A 479 -6.38 37.81 3.40
C GLY A 479 -6.68 39.09 2.62
N ARG A 480 -5.80 39.45 1.67
CA ARG A 480 -6.03 40.56 0.70
C ARG A 480 -7.20 40.33 -0.27
N ASN A 481 -7.70 39.10 -0.44
CA ASN A 481 -8.76 38.78 -1.39
C ASN A 481 -10.15 39.02 -0.80
N THR A 482 -10.53 40.29 -0.68
CA THR A 482 -11.84 40.72 -0.15
C THR A 482 -13.06 40.30 -0.99
N ASN A 483 -12.85 39.65 -2.14
CA ASN A 483 -13.93 39.20 -3.03
C ASN A 483 -14.22 37.69 -2.90
N GLN A 484 -13.34 36.92 -2.27
CA GLN A 484 -13.49 35.49 -2.04
C GLN A 484 -12.72 35.16 -0.76
N VAL A 485 -13.34 35.44 0.39
CA VAL A 485 -12.69 35.38 1.71
C VAL A 485 -12.66 33.92 2.17
N SER A 486 -11.46 33.38 2.35
CA SER A 486 -11.29 32.05 2.96
C SER A 486 -11.36 32.12 4.48
N ARG A 487 -12.00 31.10 5.05
CA ARG A 487 -12.11 30.86 6.50
C ARG A 487 -11.78 29.38 6.77
N LEU A 488 -11.06 29.12 7.85
CA LEU A 488 -10.76 27.79 8.35
C LEU A 488 -11.64 27.54 9.59
N ARG A 489 -12.49 26.51 9.54
CA ARG A 489 -13.18 25.98 10.72
C ARG A 489 -12.30 24.91 11.34
N LEU A 490 -12.10 24.94 12.65
CA LEU A 490 -11.52 23.86 13.44
C LEU A 490 -12.56 23.40 14.45
N VAL A 491 -12.82 22.09 14.54
CA VAL A 491 -13.76 21.50 15.50
C VAL A 491 -13.01 20.46 16.32
N ASN A 492 -13.18 20.48 17.64
CA ASN A 492 -12.60 19.50 18.54
C ASN A 492 -13.72 18.67 19.18
N PRO A 493 -14.03 17.48 18.65
CA PRO A 493 -15.06 16.60 19.20
C PRO A 493 -14.63 15.85 20.47
N GLY A 494 -13.35 15.91 20.85
CA GLY A 494 -12.78 15.12 21.95
C GLY A 494 -12.90 15.77 23.33
N GLU A 495 -12.66 14.97 24.37
CA GLU A 495 -12.66 15.40 25.79
C GLU A 495 -11.41 16.20 26.22
N GLN A 496 -10.43 16.37 25.32
CA GLN A 496 -9.14 17.03 25.61
C GLN A 496 -9.00 18.32 24.81
N VAL A 497 -8.29 19.32 25.34
CA VAL A 497 -7.98 20.55 24.61
C VAL A 497 -6.96 20.22 23.51
N ALA A 498 -7.28 20.53 22.26
CA ALA A 498 -6.38 20.35 21.14
C ALA A 498 -5.41 21.53 20.99
N THR A 499 -4.15 21.22 20.71
CA THR A 499 -3.12 22.16 20.22
C THR A 499 -2.96 21.93 18.72
N VAL A 500 -3.28 22.93 17.91
CA VAL A 500 -3.31 22.83 16.45
C VAL A 500 -2.24 23.75 15.87
N THR A 501 -1.35 23.20 15.05
CA THR A 501 -0.33 23.94 14.30
C THR A 501 -0.70 23.98 12.83
N ILE A 502 -0.72 25.18 12.26
CA ILE A 502 -1.09 25.48 10.87
C ILE A 502 0.15 26.01 10.18
N THR A 503 0.59 25.28 9.16
CA THR A 503 1.70 25.66 8.27
C THR A 503 1.13 26.03 6.89
N GLY A 504 1.90 26.73 6.06
CA GLY A 504 1.45 27.12 4.72
C GLY A 504 2.56 27.23 3.68
N SER A 505 2.21 26.95 2.43
CA SER A 505 2.99 27.31 1.24
C SER A 505 2.07 28.00 0.23
N ASP A 506 2.59 28.95 -0.55
CA ASP A 506 1.81 29.57 -1.62
C ASP A 506 1.94 28.84 -2.98
N ASP A 507 1.09 29.17 -3.95
CA ASP A 507 1.09 28.58 -5.31
C ASP A 507 2.28 28.98 -6.20
N ARG A 508 3.45 29.21 -5.58
CA ARG A 508 4.81 29.34 -6.16
C ARG A 508 5.88 28.64 -5.33
N ASP A 509 5.47 27.79 -4.40
CA ASP A 509 6.30 27.08 -3.41
C ASP A 509 7.08 28.02 -2.46
N GLU A 510 6.63 29.27 -2.27
CA GLU A 510 7.10 30.12 -1.17
C GLU A 510 6.42 29.67 0.13
N SER A 511 7.18 29.05 1.03
CA SER A 511 6.72 28.70 2.39
C SER A 511 6.39 29.95 3.22
N ALA A 512 5.48 29.79 4.18
CA ALA A 512 5.14 30.79 5.18
C ALA A 512 6.37 31.27 5.97
N ALA A 513 6.28 32.49 6.52
CA ALA A 513 7.39 33.13 7.23
C ALA A 513 7.59 32.62 8.67
N ASP A 514 6.53 32.09 9.26
CA ASP A 514 6.41 31.48 10.59
C ASP A 514 5.14 30.61 10.56
N ASP A 515 5.03 29.62 11.46
CA ASP A 515 3.80 28.82 11.57
C ASP A 515 2.73 29.54 12.42
N VAL A 516 1.50 29.02 12.49
CA VAL A 516 0.45 29.53 13.41
C VAL A 516 0.00 28.42 14.35
N THR A 517 0.11 28.63 15.65
CA THR A 517 -0.40 27.69 16.67
C THR A 517 -1.60 28.28 17.41
N VAL A 518 -2.66 27.47 17.53
CA VAL A 518 -3.94 27.82 18.18
C VAL A 518 -4.44 26.66 19.03
N SER A 519 -5.06 26.94 20.18
CA SER A 519 -5.75 25.93 20.99
C SER A 519 -7.26 25.93 20.72
N VAL A 520 -7.86 24.74 20.68
CA VAL A 520 -9.32 24.52 20.56
C VAL A 520 -9.80 23.71 21.77
N PRO A 521 -10.67 24.27 22.65
CA PRO A 521 -11.20 23.55 23.81
C PRO A 521 -11.94 22.26 23.45
N ALA A 522 -12.05 21.36 24.44
CA ALA A 522 -12.78 20.10 24.31
C ALA A 522 -14.27 20.36 24.05
N GLY A 523 -14.84 19.71 23.03
CA GLY A 523 -16.26 19.86 22.66
C GLY A 523 -16.63 21.21 22.03
N THR A 524 -15.67 22.06 21.64
CA THR A 524 -15.94 23.36 21.00
C THR A 524 -15.22 23.50 19.64
N ALA A 525 -15.45 24.62 18.98
CA ALA A 525 -14.99 24.89 17.63
C ALA A 525 -14.62 26.36 17.44
N ARG A 526 -13.77 26.65 16.45
CA ARG A 526 -13.21 27.99 16.20
C ARG A 526 -13.12 28.30 14.70
N THR A 527 -13.45 29.54 14.34
CA THR A 527 -13.46 30.01 12.94
C THR A 527 -12.39 31.07 12.71
N LEU A 528 -11.40 30.78 11.88
CA LEU A 528 -10.23 31.63 11.61
C LEU A 528 -10.34 32.23 10.20
N SER A 529 -10.24 33.54 10.02
CA SER A 529 -10.18 34.11 8.66
C SER A 529 -8.76 34.05 8.08
N ALA A 530 -8.64 34.16 6.75
CA ALA A 530 -7.33 34.34 6.12
C ALA A 530 -6.57 35.58 6.64
N GLN A 531 -7.26 36.64 7.08
CA GLN A 531 -6.58 37.80 7.68
C GLN A 531 -6.00 37.45 9.05
N ASP A 532 -6.68 36.63 9.85
CA ASP A 532 -6.22 36.18 11.16
C ASP A 532 -4.93 35.36 11.07
N LEU A 533 -4.87 34.43 10.09
CA LEU A 533 -3.67 33.61 9.85
C LEU A 533 -2.49 34.43 9.29
N GLU A 534 -2.75 35.41 8.42
CA GLU A 534 -1.69 36.22 7.80
C GLU A 534 -1.08 37.29 8.74
N SER A 535 -1.82 37.81 9.72
CA SER A 535 -1.32 38.85 10.64
C SER A 535 -1.16 38.43 12.10
N GLY A 536 -1.76 37.32 12.51
CA GLY A 536 -1.93 36.94 13.91
C GLY A 536 -3.02 37.76 14.61
N THR A 537 -3.72 37.13 15.56
CA THR A 537 -4.79 37.73 16.38
C THR A 537 -4.59 37.32 17.85
N GLU A 538 -5.20 38.03 18.79
CA GLU A 538 -5.06 37.79 20.23
C GLU A 538 -5.55 36.38 20.61
N GLY A 539 -4.62 35.49 20.94
CA GLY A 539 -4.89 34.08 21.24
C GLY A 539 -4.04 33.07 20.44
N PHE A 540 -3.30 33.52 19.43
CA PHE A 540 -2.41 32.66 18.63
C PHE A 540 -0.92 32.93 18.90
N GLU A 541 -0.08 31.94 18.64
CA GLU A 541 1.38 32.11 18.53
C GLU A 541 1.78 32.01 17.05
N GLY A 542 2.62 32.93 16.58
CA GLY A 542 3.07 33.00 15.17
C GLY A 542 2.10 33.70 14.19
N ALA A 543 2.47 33.75 12.91
CA ALA A 543 1.70 34.33 11.80
C ALA A 543 2.32 33.94 10.43
N LEU A 544 1.51 33.45 9.48
CA LEU A 544 2.00 32.98 8.17
C LEU A 544 2.66 34.11 7.33
N GLY A 545 2.27 35.36 7.59
CA GLY A 545 2.64 36.53 6.81
C GLY A 545 1.71 36.75 5.60
N ALA A 546 1.91 37.83 4.86
CA ALA A 546 1.11 38.13 3.67
C ALA A 546 1.67 37.43 2.42
N GLY A 547 1.39 36.14 2.27
CA GLY A 547 1.92 35.27 1.19
C GLY A 547 1.58 35.75 -0.22
N THR A 548 2.39 35.43 -1.22
CA THR A 548 2.32 36.09 -2.54
C THR A 548 1.31 35.46 -3.50
N GLY A 549 1.01 34.17 -3.32
CA GLY A 549 0.10 33.34 -4.11
C GLY A 549 -1.28 33.15 -3.48
N LYS A 550 -1.94 32.04 -3.84
CA LYS A 550 -2.93 31.36 -2.98
C LYS A 550 -2.22 30.41 -2.04
N TRP A 551 -2.70 30.28 -0.81
CA TRP A 551 -2.18 29.31 0.15
C TRP A 551 -2.68 27.89 -0.15
N GLN A 552 -1.79 26.92 0.04
CA GLN A 552 -2.09 25.58 0.51
C GLN A 552 -1.77 25.57 2.01
N LEU A 553 -2.64 24.99 2.85
CA LEU A 553 -2.37 24.85 4.29
C LEU A 553 -2.24 23.37 4.67
N ALA A 554 -1.34 23.08 5.60
CA ALA A 554 -1.29 21.81 6.31
C ALA A 554 -1.49 22.06 7.81
N ILE A 555 -2.39 21.28 8.42
CA ILE A 555 -2.90 21.47 9.77
C ILE A 555 -2.60 20.19 10.55
N GLU A 556 -1.83 20.27 11.63
CA GLU A 556 -1.44 19.14 12.49
C GLU A 556 -1.96 19.38 13.92
N ALA A 557 -2.46 18.33 14.59
CA ALA A 557 -2.99 18.44 15.94
C ALA A 557 -2.53 17.31 16.88
N ASP A 558 -2.33 17.64 18.15
CA ASP A 558 -1.90 16.70 19.20
C ASP A 558 -2.99 15.68 19.62
N VAL A 559 -4.25 15.93 19.26
CA VAL A 559 -5.41 15.04 19.39
C VAL A 559 -6.27 15.12 18.12
N PRO A 560 -7.15 14.14 17.84
CA PRO A 560 -8.04 14.19 16.68
C PRO A 560 -8.96 15.42 16.69
N ILE A 561 -9.01 16.10 15.55
CA ILE A 561 -9.88 17.26 15.28
C ILE A 561 -10.54 17.09 13.90
N TRP A 562 -11.42 18.01 13.54
CA TRP A 562 -11.85 18.21 12.17
C TRP A 562 -11.50 19.62 11.69
N ALA A 563 -11.18 19.73 10.40
CA ALA A 563 -10.94 21.01 9.73
C ALA A 563 -11.93 21.19 8.56
N MET A 564 -12.34 22.44 8.29
CA MET A 564 -13.08 22.79 7.07
C MET A 564 -12.46 23.99 6.36
N SER A 565 -12.31 23.92 5.04
CA SER A 565 -12.01 25.08 4.19
C SER A 565 -13.33 25.69 3.71
N LEU A 566 -13.61 26.93 4.11
CA LEU A 566 -14.84 27.64 3.75
C LEU A 566 -14.50 28.86 2.90
N LEU A 567 -15.34 29.16 1.89
CA LEU A 567 -15.14 30.31 0.99
C LEU A 567 -16.39 31.19 0.90
N GLU A 568 -16.27 32.45 1.33
CA GLU A 568 -17.33 33.45 1.33
C GLU A 568 -17.18 34.42 0.15
N SER A 569 -18.25 34.53 -0.65
CA SER A 569 -18.36 35.42 -1.82
C SER A 569 -18.78 36.86 -1.43
N PRO A 570 -18.72 37.86 -2.35
CA PRO A 570 -19.14 39.23 -2.04
C PRO A 570 -20.66 39.34 -1.78
N THR A 571 -21.40 38.37 -2.30
CA THR A 571 -22.84 38.12 -2.12
C THR A 571 -23.17 37.32 -0.86
N ARG A 572 -22.16 36.94 -0.07
CA ARG A 572 -22.25 36.13 1.17
C ARG A 572 -22.76 34.69 1.00
N HIS A 573 -22.85 34.19 -0.23
CA HIS A 573 -22.91 32.74 -0.45
C HIS A 573 -21.61 32.13 0.09
N LEU A 574 -21.77 31.19 1.01
CA LEU A 574 -20.69 30.47 1.69
C LEU A 574 -20.58 29.07 1.09
N THR A 575 -19.39 28.71 0.61
CA THR A 575 -19.09 27.39 0.05
C THR A 575 -18.29 26.56 1.04
N ASN A 576 -18.60 25.27 1.13
CA ASN A 576 -17.68 24.29 1.67
C ASN A 576 -16.72 23.85 0.54
N LEU A 577 -15.41 23.94 0.78
CA LEU A 577 -14.33 23.51 -0.12
C LEU A 577 -13.41 22.51 0.60
N SER A 578 -13.96 21.77 1.56
CA SER A 578 -13.22 20.83 2.40
C SER A 578 -13.03 19.47 1.73
N THR A 579 -13.97 19.06 0.88
CA THR A 579 -13.72 17.94 -0.02
C THR A 579 -12.57 18.29 -0.97
N THR A 580 -11.60 17.39 -0.99
CA THR A 580 -10.98 16.97 -2.25
C THR A 580 -11.85 15.83 -2.81
N PRO A 581 -11.89 15.57 -4.13
CA PRO A 581 -12.47 14.33 -4.58
C PRO A 581 -11.71 13.19 -3.91
N GLY A 582 -12.45 12.21 -3.38
CA GLY A 582 -11.84 11.00 -2.87
C GLY A 582 -10.92 10.40 -3.93
N ARG A 583 -9.77 9.90 -3.49
CA ARG A 583 -9.12 8.80 -4.20
C ARG A 583 -10.19 7.70 -4.24
N GLY A 584 -10.62 7.36 -5.46
CA GLY A 584 -12.05 7.30 -5.79
C GLY A 584 -12.89 6.36 -4.92
N THR A 585 -14.08 6.81 -4.50
CA THR A 585 -15.07 5.96 -3.81
C THR A 585 -15.76 4.98 -4.78
N GLU A 586 -14.98 4.04 -5.33
CA GLU A 586 -15.36 2.64 -5.20
C GLU A 586 -15.09 2.20 -3.74
N GLU A 587 -15.16 0.91 -3.46
CA GLU A 587 -15.14 0.37 -2.09
C GLU A 587 -13.81 0.70 -1.37
N THR A 588 -13.86 0.94 -0.06
CA THR A 588 -12.77 1.57 0.74
C THR A 588 -11.43 0.81 0.71
N THR A 589 -10.62 1.08 -0.31
CA THR A 589 -9.16 0.97 -0.25
C THR A 589 -8.61 2.29 0.27
N ASP A 590 -8.00 2.26 1.46
CA ASP A 590 -7.19 3.40 1.92
C ASP A 590 -6.00 3.57 0.98
N GLU A 591 -5.91 4.74 0.35
CA GLU A 591 -5.09 5.04 -0.83
C GLU A 591 -5.48 4.29 -2.14
N PRO A 592 -5.30 4.91 -3.32
CA PRO A 592 -5.51 4.28 -4.60
C PRO A 592 -4.20 3.59 -5.01
N GLU A 593 -3.88 2.47 -4.36
CA GLU A 593 -2.99 1.49 -4.97
C GLU A 593 -3.67 1.05 -6.28
N GLY A 594 -3.13 1.48 -7.42
CA GLY A 594 -3.85 1.42 -8.69
C GLY A 594 -3.94 0.00 -9.23
N GLU A 595 -5.18 -0.55 -9.32
CA GLU A 595 -5.54 -1.93 -9.69
C GLU A 595 -4.36 -2.89 -9.57
N THR A 596 -4.16 -3.42 -8.37
CA THR A 596 -3.00 -4.24 -8.08
C THR A 596 -3.06 -5.56 -8.87
N ALA A 597 -1.90 -6.22 -9.00
CA ALA A 597 -1.90 -7.55 -9.59
C ALA A 597 -2.68 -8.55 -8.72
N GLU A 598 -2.75 -8.28 -7.43
CA GLU A 598 -3.50 -9.00 -6.41
C GLU A 598 -5.01 -8.92 -6.67
N ASP A 599 -5.57 -7.72 -6.89
CA ASP A 599 -6.99 -7.52 -7.18
C ASP A 599 -7.42 -8.28 -8.45
N VAL A 600 -6.61 -8.22 -9.51
CA VAL A 600 -6.86 -8.98 -10.75
C VAL A 600 -6.62 -10.47 -10.53
N TYR A 601 -5.66 -10.85 -9.68
CA TYR A 601 -5.43 -12.25 -9.36
C TYR A 601 -6.65 -12.88 -8.69
N GLU A 602 -7.17 -12.24 -7.64
CA GLU A 602 -8.32 -12.71 -6.86
C GLU A 602 -9.60 -12.72 -7.70
N SER A 603 -9.96 -11.59 -8.30
CA SER A 603 -11.19 -11.45 -9.08
C SER A 603 -11.22 -12.29 -10.37
N SER A 604 -10.06 -12.47 -11.02
CA SER A 604 -10.03 -12.80 -12.45
C SER A 604 -9.07 -13.94 -12.84
N ILE A 605 -8.22 -14.44 -11.94
CA ILE A 605 -7.20 -15.48 -12.24
C ILE A 605 -7.36 -16.72 -11.36
N SER A 606 -7.54 -16.55 -10.04
CA SER A 606 -7.50 -17.64 -9.05
C SER A 606 -8.50 -18.74 -9.40
N ASP A 607 -9.81 -18.46 -9.36
CA ASP A 607 -10.82 -19.45 -9.74
C ASP A 607 -10.90 -19.76 -11.26
N PRO A 608 -10.97 -18.75 -12.16
CA PRO A 608 -11.23 -19.00 -13.59
C PRO A 608 -10.08 -19.67 -14.35
N ILE A 609 -8.87 -19.67 -13.78
CA ILE A 609 -7.66 -20.19 -14.43
C ILE A 609 -6.87 -21.13 -13.50
N VAL A 610 -6.57 -20.71 -12.26
CA VAL A 610 -5.68 -21.50 -11.38
C VAL A 610 -6.39 -22.72 -10.82
N GLN A 611 -7.44 -22.52 -10.03
CA GLN A 611 -8.21 -23.59 -9.37
C GLN A 611 -8.91 -24.51 -10.37
N SER A 612 -9.39 -23.97 -11.49
CA SER A 612 -10.11 -24.75 -12.49
C SER A 612 -9.19 -25.47 -13.51
N LYS A 613 -8.05 -24.88 -13.92
CA LYS A 613 -7.29 -25.39 -15.09
C LYS A 613 -5.82 -25.71 -14.80
N CYS A 614 -5.10 -24.86 -14.08
CA CYS A 614 -3.68 -25.07 -13.82
C CYS A 614 -3.40 -26.08 -12.69
N ILE A 615 -4.10 -25.94 -11.56
CA ILE A 615 -3.79 -26.65 -10.31
C ILE A 615 -3.85 -28.17 -10.45
N ASN A 616 -4.79 -28.67 -11.26
CA ASN A 616 -4.95 -30.09 -11.61
C ASN A 616 -3.65 -30.78 -12.10
N CYS A 617 -2.66 -30.01 -12.56
CA CYS A 617 -1.29 -30.49 -12.77
C CYS A 617 -0.27 -29.84 -11.81
N HIS A 618 -0.48 -28.59 -11.40
CA HIS A 618 0.45 -27.75 -10.64
C HIS A 618 0.31 -27.82 -9.10
N VAL A 619 -0.35 -28.84 -8.51
CA VAL A 619 -0.27 -29.10 -7.04
C VAL A 619 1.03 -29.80 -6.62
N GLU A 620 1.39 -29.73 -5.34
CA GLU A 620 2.44 -30.59 -4.76
C GLU A 620 2.13 -32.08 -5.06
N GLY A 621 3.10 -32.82 -5.61
CA GLY A 621 2.92 -34.19 -6.09
C GLY A 621 2.17 -34.34 -7.42
N GLY A 622 1.65 -33.26 -7.99
CA GLY A 622 1.06 -33.20 -9.33
C GLY A 622 2.07 -33.38 -10.47
N GLN A 623 1.59 -33.50 -11.71
CA GLN A 623 2.46 -33.71 -12.89
C GLN A 623 3.42 -32.54 -13.16
N SER A 624 3.04 -31.33 -12.75
CA SER A 624 3.81 -30.09 -12.86
C SER A 624 4.22 -29.51 -11.50
N GLY A 625 3.94 -30.18 -10.38
CA GLY A 625 4.22 -29.73 -9.00
C GLY A 625 5.69 -29.58 -8.59
N ASN A 626 6.57 -29.37 -9.56
CA ASN A 626 8.00 -29.13 -9.42
C ASN A 626 8.47 -27.95 -10.30
N THR A 627 7.54 -27.14 -10.84
CA THR A 627 7.84 -25.89 -11.56
C THR A 627 7.67 -24.69 -10.62
N ARG A 628 8.23 -23.51 -10.94
CA ARG A 628 8.03 -22.28 -10.14
C ARG A 628 6.54 -21.95 -9.90
N LEU A 629 5.67 -22.28 -10.85
CA LEU A 629 4.23 -22.37 -10.61
C LEU A 629 3.92 -23.69 -9.89
N VAL A 630 3.87 -23.67 -8.56
CA VAL A 630 3.14 -24.66 -7.74
C VAL A 630 1.98 -23.91 -7.08
N PHE A 631 0.82 -24.54 -7.07
CA PHE A 631 -0.41 -23.98 -6.56
C PHE A 631 -1.04 -24.91 -5.51
N VAL A 632 -1.69 -24.32 -4.51
CA VAL A 632 -2.50 -25.01 -3.50
C VAL A 632 -3.98 -24.67 -3.70
N ASP A 633 -4.88 -25.61 -3.38
CA ASP A 633 -6.29 -25.49 -3.76
C ASP A 633 -7.10 -24.71 -2.73
N THR A 634 -8.39 -24.46 -2.99
CA THR A 634 -9.24 -23.65 -2.08
C THR A 634 -9.48 -24.27 -0.69
N ASN A 635 -8.91 -25.45 -0.39
CA ASN A 635 -8.85 -26.01 0.96
C ASN A 635 -7.59 -25.57 1.74
N ASP A 636 -6.60 -24.99 1.06
CA ASP A 636 -5.44 -24.35 1.69
C ASP A 636 -5.79 -22.91 2.11
N PRO A 637 -5.51 -22.53 3.37
CA PRO A 637 -5.73 -21.19 3.89
C PRO A 637 -5.31 -20.03 3.00
N ASP A 638 -4.07 -20.11 2.53
CA ASP A 638 -3.35 -18.99 1.98
C ASP A 638 -3.25 -19.17 0.46
N HIS A 639 -4.20 -19.89 -0.15
CA HIS A 639 -4.13 -20.31 -1.55
C HIS A 639 -4.20 -19.16 -2.54
N ILE A 640 -4.71 -18.01 -2.12
CA ILE A 640 -4.62 -16.80 -2.93
C ILE A 640 -3.16 -16.36 -2.92
N ASP A 641 -2.61 -16.02 -1.75
CA ASP A 641 -1.23 -15.54 -1.55
C ASP A 641 -0.17 -16.49 -2.09
N HIS A 642 -0.25 -17.80 -1.80
CA HIS A 642 0.66 -18.83 -2.32
C HIS A 642 0.71 -18.83 -3.85
N ASN A 643 -0.47 -18.80 -4.47
CA ASN A 643 -0.57 -18.97 -5.92
C ASN A 643 -0.19 -17.67 -6.65
N LEU A 644 -0.59 -16.54 -6.09
CA LEU A 644 -0.21 -15.18 -6.47
C LEU A 644 1.31 -14.97 -6.35
N ALA A 645 1.92 -15.35 -5.23
CA ALA A 645 3.37 -15.34 -5.02
C ALA A 645 4.11 -16.19 -6.06
N ALA A 646 3.60 -17.38 -6.39
CA ALA A 646 4.17 -18.22 -7.45
C ALA A 646 4.15 -17.54 -8.84
N PHE A 647 3.18 -16.66 -9.12
CA PHE A 647 3.20 -15.80 -10.29
C PHE A 647 4.13 -14.58 -10.14
N ARG A 648 4.21 -13.96 -8.94
CA ARG A 648 5.17 -12.86 -8.67
C ARG A 648 6.63 -13.32 -8.88
N GLU A 649 6.98 -14.55 -8.50
CA GLU A 649 8.28 -15.19 -8.79
C GLU A 649 8.58 -15.34 -10.30
N LEU A 650 7.64 -15.03 -11.19
CA LEU A 650 7.72 -15.09 -12.64
C LEU A 650 7.25 -13.78 -13.30
N ALA A 651 7.15 -12.68 -12.55
CA ALA A 651 6.58 -11.42 -12.99
C ALA A 651 7.33 -10.73 -14.15
N ASP A 652 8.66 -10.83 -14.20
CA ASP A 652 9.53 -10.00 -15.04
C ASP A 652 9.22 -10.05 -16.55
N GLU A 653 9.79 -9.13 -17.35
CA GLU A 653 9.43 -9.00 -18.77
C GLU A 653 9.71 -10.28 -19.60
N GLU A 654 10.71 -11.09 -19.23
CA GLU A 654 10.91 -12.42 -19.82
C GLU A 654 9.97 -13.47 -19.20
N GLY A 655 9.71 -13.40 -17.89
CA GLY A 655 8.84 -14.29 -17.11
C GLY A 655 7.35 -14.23 -17.48
N ALA A 656 6.76 -13.04 -17.58
CA ALA A 656 5.41 -12.82 -18.08
C ALA A 656 5.27 -13.34 -19.52
N THR A 657 6.23 -12.99 -20.39
CA THR A 657 6.32 -13.51 -21.76
C THR A 657 6.44 -15.04 -21.79
N TYR A 658 7.17 -15.63 -20.84
CA TYR A 658 7.34 -17.07 -20.71
C TYR A 658 6.05 -17.78 -20.29
N ILE A 659 5.29 -17.26 -19.31
CA ILE A 659 4.00 -17.82 -18.88
C ILE A 659 2.99 -17.78 -20.04
N LEU A 660 2.85 -16.63 -20.71
CA LEU A 660 1.89 -16.46 -21.81
C LEU A 660 2.15 -17.42 -22.98
N ASN A 661 3.42 -17.67 -23.32
CA ASN A 661 3.79 -18.69 -24.32
C ASN A 661 3.64 -20.14 -23.82
N ARG A 662 3.57 -20.37 -22.50
CA ARG A 662 3.37 -21.69 -21.87
C ARG A 662 1.90 -22.08 -21.82
N ILE A 663 1.00 -21.21 -21.39
CA ILE A 663 -0.45 -21.50 -21.28
C ILE A 663 -1.11 -21.75 -22.65
N GLN A 664 -0.57 -21.15 -23.72
CA GLN A 664 -0.93 -21.43 -25.12
C GLN A 664 -0.31 -22.73 -25.68
N GLY A 665 0.55 -23.40 -24.92
CA GLY A 665 1.22 -24.64 -25.33
C GLY A 665 2.40 -24.49 -26.29
N LEU A 666 2.73 -23.28 -26.76
CA LEU A 666 3.75 -23.03 -27.80
C LEU A 666 5.16 -23.50 -27.40
N SER A 667 5.50 -23.40 -26.11
CA SER A 667 6.77 -23.88 -25.55
C SER A 667 6.80 -25.38 -25.19
N ASN A 668 5.88 -26.19 -25.72
CA ASN A 668 5.55 -27.56 -25.29
C ASN A 668 5.14 -27.61 -23.80
N HIS A 669 3.90 -27.24 -23.49
CA HIS A 669 3.27 -27.57 -22.19
C HIS A 669 2.73 -29.00 -22.23
N GLY A 670 3.04 -29.82 -21.20
CA GLY A 670 2.84 -31.28 -21.24
C GLY A 670 1.52 -31.80 -20.66
N GLY A 671 0.74 -30.93 -20.00
CA GLY A 671 -0.53 -31.25 -19.32
C GLY A 671 -1.32 -29.98 -19.01
N GLY A 672 -2.53 -30.15 -18.45
CA GLY A 672 -3.50 -29.07 -18.25
C GLY A 672 -4.38 -28.81 -19.48
N GLU A 673 -5.44 -28.02 -19.30
CA GLU A 673 -6.20 -27.43 -20.40
C GLU A 673 -5.48 -26.18 -20.94
N GLN A 674 -5.57 -25.90 -22.24
CA GLN A 674 -4.83 -24.81 -22.88
C GLN A 674 -5.66 -23.53 -22.96
N VAL A 675 -5.04 -22.41 -22.61
CA VAL A 675 -5.66 -21.08 -22.68
C VAL A 675 -5.49 -20.53 -24.11
N ALA A 676 -6.60 -20.22 -24.77
CA ALA A 676 -6.59 -19.85 -26.19
C ALA A 676 -6.26 -18.36 -26.41
N ALA A 677 -5.40 -18.06 -27.38
CA ALA A 677 -5.10 -16.68 -27.76
C ALA A 677 -6.37 -15.93 -28.17
N GLY A 678 -6.78 -14.95 -27.35
CA GLY A 678 -8.00 -14.15 -27.56
C GLY A 678 -9.26 -14.63 -26.85
N SER A 679 -9.18 -15.54 -25.87
CA SER A 679 -10.25 -15.74 -24.88
C SER A 679 -10.13 -14.75 -23.71
N THR A 680 -11.21 -14.55 -22.94
CA THR A 680 -11.22 -13.70 -21.74
C THR A 680 -10.11 -14.10 -20.76
N ASP A 681 -9.99 -15.39 -20.45
CA ASP A 681 -8.93 -15.97 -19.61
C ASP A 681 -7.51 -15.54 -20.05
N TYR A 682 -7.29 -15.43 -21.37
CA TYR A 682 -5.99 -15.00 -21.90
C TYR A 682 -5.80 -13.50 -21.73
N ALA A 683 -6.84 -12.69 -21.94
CA ALA A 683 -6.80 -11.25 -21.70
C ALA A 683 -6.57 -10.94 -20.21
N ASN A 684 -7.27 -11.65 -19.30
CA ASN A 684 -7.09 -11.53 -17.86
C ASN A 684 -5.65 -11.88 -17.45
N MET A 685 -5.11 -13.01 -17.93
CA MET A 685 -3.72 -13.40 -17.63
C MET A 685 -2.70 -12.42 -18.24
N VAL A 686 -2.99 -11.76 -19.36
CA VAL A 686 -2.17 -10.66 -19.90
C VAL A 686 -2.27 -9.39 -19.04
N ARG A 687 -3.45 -9.07 -18.50
CA ARG A 687 -3.68 -7.92 -17.59
C ARG A 687 -2.92 -8.12 -16.27
N PHE A 688 -3.12 -9.27 -15.63
CA PHE A 688 -2.46 -9.66 -14.38
C PHE A 688 -0.92 -9.67 -14.48
N LEU A 689 -0.37 -10.37 -15.48
CA LEU A 689 1.08 -10.33 -15.77
C LEU A 689 1.53 -8.98 -16.36
N GLY A 690 0.59 -8.10 -16.69
CA GLY A 690 0.82 -6.69 -16.94
C GLY A 690 1.16 -5.99 -15.63
N LEU A 691 0.19 -5.96 -14.72
CA LEU A 691 0.23 -5.28 -13.42
C LEU A 691 1.39 -5.75 -12.53
N LEU A 692 1.72 -7.05 -12.53
CA LEU A 692 2.92 -7.58 -11.87
C LEU A 692 4.26 -6.99 -12.36
N ARG A 693 4.26 -6.24 -13.49
CA ARG A 693 5.41 -5.48 -14.00
C ARG A 693 5.21 -3.97 -13.86
N GLU A 694 3.99 -3.50 -13.60
CA GLU A 694 3.70 -2.07 -13.49
C GLU A 694 4.16 -1.54 -12.13
N ASP A 695 3.99 -2.36 -11.09
CA ASP A 695 4.63 -2.31 -9.76
C ASP A 695 6.19 -2.23 -9.78
N THR A 696 6.86 -2.30 -10.94
CA THR A 696 8.33 -2.40 -11.02
C THR A 696 9.06 -1.35 -11.86
N THR A 697 8.38 -0.42 -12.55
CA THR A 697 9.09 0.45 -13.54
C THR A 697 8.66 1.91 -13.66
N GLY A 698 9.59 2.82 -13.33
CA GLY A 698 9.75 4.14 -13.94
C GLY A 698 11.24 4.42 -14.22
N PRO A 699 11.64 5.00 -15.36
CA PRO A 699 13.06 5.20 -15.70
C PRO A 699 13.63 6.51 -15.11
N ALA A 700 14.74 6.42 -14.36
CA ALA A 700 15.26 7.54 -13.58
C ALA A 700 16.39 8.35 -14.26
N GLU A 701 16.32 9.69 -14.16
CA GLU A 701 17.49 10.57 -14.11
C GLU A 701 18.27 10.29 -12.79
N PRO A 702 19.59 10.55 -12.71
CA PRO A 702 20.44 10.08 -11.62
C PRO A 702 20.09 10.67 -10.25
N THR A 703 19.38 9.87 -9.45
CA THR A 703 18.95 10.16 -8.07
C THR A 703 20.15 10.45 -7.16
N PRO A 704 20.04 11.38 -6.18
CA PRO A 704 21.03 11.52 -5.12
C PRO A 704 21.26 10.19 -4.39
N ILE A 705 22.53 9.84 -4.14
CA ILE A 705 22.90 8.59 -3.46
C ILE A 705 22.31 8.61 -2.03
N SER A 706 21.39 7.69 -1.73
CA SER A 706 20.86 7.56 -0.37
C SER A 706 21.96 7.14 0.62
N ASP A 707 22.05 7.89 1.72
CA ASP A 707 22.93 7.64 2.87
C ASP A 707 22.40 6.52 3.79
N GLU A 708 21.17 6.01 3.58
CA GLU A 708 20.60 4.99 4.45
C GLU A 708 21.24 3.60 4.24
N VAL A 709 21.63 3.00 5.37
CA VAL A 709 22.26 1.67 5.40
C VAL A 709 21.20 0.62 5.74
N GLY A 710 20.66 -0.03 4.72
CA GLY A 710 19.68 -1.11 4.87
C GLY A 710 20.13 -2.21 5.85
N HIS A 711 19.17 -2.83 6.53
CA HIS A 711 19.42 -3.84 7.56
C HIS A 711 18.93 -5.21 7.07
N PRO A 712 19.83 -6.17 6.77
CA PRO A 712 19.43 -7.44 6.16
C PRO A 712 18.85 -8.39 7.23
N THR A 713 17.73 -9.04 6.90
CA THR A 713 17.09 -10.05 7.77
C THR A 713 17.83 -11.38 7.79
N PHE A 714 18.66 -11.65 6.77
CA PHE A 714 19.53 -12.83 6.66
C PHE A 714 21.01 -12.44 6.48
N ALA A 715 21.92 -13.33 6.90
CA ALA A 715 23.36 -13.07 6.90
C ALA A 715 24.10 -14.05 5.97
N SER A 716 24.00 -13.80 4.67
CA SER A 716 24.55 -14.63 3.61
C SER A 716 26.08 -14.67 3.54
N PRO A 717 26.68 -15.68 2.88
CA PRO A 717 28.07 -16.06 3.16
C PRO A 717 29.11 -15.35 2.28
N HIS A 718 29.44 -14.09 2.63
CA HIS A 718 30.31 -13.24 1.81
C HIS A 718 31.71 -13.82 1.53
N PHE A 719 32.12 -13.83 0.25
CA PHE A 719 33.49 -14.11 -0.16
C PHE A 719 34.03 -13.04 -1.12
N ARG A 720 34.94 -12.21 -0.61
CA ARG A 720 35.48 -11.03 -1.29
C ARG A 720 34.38 -10.05 -1.76
N PRO A 721 33.56 -9.52 -0.82
CA PRO A 721 32.56 -8.48 -1.13
C PRO A 721 33.18 -7.13 -1.52
N ILE A 722 34.53 -7.02 -1.55
CA ILE A 722 35.25 -5.81 -1.97
C ILE A 722 36.31 -6.18 -3.01
N ALA A 723 36.33 -5.42 -4.11
CA ALA A 723 37.32 -5.48 -5.18
C ALA A 723 37.91 -4.08 -5.46
N VAL A 724 39.03 -4.03 -6.19
CA VAL A 724 39.67 -2.78 -6.63
C VAL A 724 40.07 -2.95 -8.08
N ASN A 725 39.72 -1.98 -8.93
CA ASN A 725 40.07 -1.94 -10.35
C ASN A 725 40.29 -0.48 -10.78
N GLY A 726 41.41 -0.19 -11.43
CA GLY A 726 41.79 1.19 -11.79
C GLY A 726 41.86 2.11 -10.55
N SER A 727 41.19 3.25 -10.63
CA SER A 727 41.04 4.23 -9.54
C SER A 727 39.84 3.96 -8.62
N TYR A 728 39.17 2.80 -8.76
CA TYR A 728 37.90 2.54 -8.09
C TYR A 728 37.97 1.32 -7.16
N VAL A 729 37.39 1.46 -5.98
CA VAL A 729 36.99 0.36 -5.10
C VAL A 729 35.54 0.04 -5.39
N TYR A 730 35.22 -1.23 -5.50
CA TYR A 730 33.86 -1.73 -5.67
C TYR A 730 33.50 -2.56 -4.44
N ALA A 731 32.35 -2.30 -3.82
CA ALA A 731 31.90 -2.99 -2.61
C ALA A 731 30.44 -3.45 -2.77
N THR A 732 30.11 -4.70 -2.44
CA THR A 732 28.72 -5.15 -2.42
C THR A 732 27.98 -4.52 -1.24
N ASN A 733 26.91 -3.79 -1.53
CA ASN A 733 25.95 -3.30 -0.56
C ASN A 733 24.80 -4.30 -0.49
N THR A 734 25.09 -5.45 0.11
CA THR A 734 24.24 -6.65 0.12
C THR A 734 22.79 -6.43 0.59
N PRO A 735 22.49 -5.58 1.61
CA PRO A 735 21.11 -5.32 2.04
C PRO A 735 20.29 -4.45 1.07
N ALA A 736 20.89 -3.95 -0.01
CA ALA A 736 20.29 -3.04 -0.98
C ALA A 736 20.61 -3.45 -2.43
N ASP A 737 20.91 -4.75 -2.65
CA ASP A 737 21.12 -5.40 -3.96
C ASP A 737 21.96 -4.59 -4.97
N THR A 738 23.02 -3.97 -4.46
CA THR A 738 23.83 -3.01 -5.21
C THR A 738 25.33 -3.22 -5.02
N VAL A 739 26.11 -2.63 -5.93
CA VAL A 739 27.57 -2.44 -5.80
C VAL A 739 27.86 -0.94 -5.73
N ASP A 740 28.42 -0.51 -4.59
CA ASP A 740 28.90 0.85 -4.40
C ASP A 740 30.28 1.02 -5.06
N ILE A 741 30.42 2.10 -5.81
CA ILE A 741 31.64 2.49 -6.51
C ILE A 741 32.25 3.67 -5.77
N ILE A 742 33.48 3.48 -5.28
CA ILE A 742 34.17 4.43 -4.39
C ILE A 742 35.49 4.86 -5.04
N ASP A 743 35.75 6.16 -5.11
CA ASP A 743 37.03 6.67 -5.63
C ASP A 743 38.20 6.39 -4.66
N VAL A 744 39.36 6.00 -5.18
CA VAL A 744 40.53 5.62 -4.38
C VAL A 744 41.28 6.84 -3.80
N GLU A 745 41.23 8.01 -4.44
CA GLU A 745 41.92 9.21 -3.98
C GLU A 745 41.18 9.91 -2.83
N ASP A 746 39.88 10.18 -2.97
CA ASP A 746 39.10 10.92 -1.96
C ASP A 746 38.16 10.07 -1.09
N ARG A 747 37.80 8.86 -1.53
CA ARG A 747 36.92 7.89 -0.84
C ARG A 747 35.45 8.30 -0.76
N SER A 748 35.00 9.18 -1.65
CA SER A 748 33.58 9.38 -1.92
C SER A 748 32.97 8.17 -2.62
N ILE A 749 31.67 7.92 -2.39
CA ILE A 749 30.87 7.06 -3.26
C ILE A 749 30.51 7.91 -4.48
N ILE A 750 30.88 7.44 -5.68
CA ILE A 750 30.69 8.15 -6.95
C ILE A 750 29.59 7.56 -7.82
N GLY A 751 29.04 6.39 -7.42
CA GLY A 751 27.97 5.69 -8.11
C GLY A 751 27.57 4.43 -7.34
N ARG A 752 26.36 3.95 -7.61
CA ARG A 752 25.77 2.74 -7.02
C ARG A 752 25.08 1.98 -8.15
N VAL A 753 25.39 0.69 -8.32
CA VAL A 753 24.93 -0.12 -9.47
C VAL A 753 24.06 -1.27 -8.97
N HIS A 754 22.81 -1.31 -9.40
CA HIS A 754 21.90 -2.42 -9.07
C HIS A 754 22.34 -3.71 -9.75
N VAL A 755 22.23 -4.82 -9.03
CA VAL A 755 22.61 -6.17 -9.45
C VAL A 755 21.52 -7.17 -9.04
N GLY A 756 21.75 -8.48 -9.21
CA GLY A 756 20.82 -9.49 -8.71
C GLY A 756 20.85 -9.60 -7.18
N VAL A 757 19.76 -10.16 -6.63
CA VAL A 757 19.50 -10.29 -5.18
C VAL A 757 20.64 -10.96 -4.42
N ASP A 758 20.96 -10.36 -3.25
CA ASP A 758 21.95 -10.78 -2.26
C ASP A 758 23.39 -10.86 -2.82
N PRO A 759 24.01 -9.73 -3.22
CA PRO A 759 25.36 -9.72 -3.78
C PRO A 759 26.42 -9.97 -2.68
N VAL A 760 27.12 -11.10 -2.75
CA VAL A 760 28.03 -11.61 -1.70
C VAL A 760 29.51 -11.65 -2.06
N GLY A 761 29.88 -11.49 -3.34
CA GLY A 761 31.27 -11.67 -3.79
C GLY A 761 31.61 -11.07 -5.15
N LEU A 762 32.85 -10.57 -5.27
CA LEU A 762 33.34 -9.83 -6.44
C LEU A 762 34.56 -10.47 -7.13
N GLY A 763 34.50 -10.53 -8.46
CA GLY A 763 35.58 -10.99 -9.33
C GLY A 763 35.85 -10.02 -10.49
N VAL A 764 36.98 -9.32 -10.44
CA VAL A 764 37.47 -8.51 -11.58
C VAL A 764 38.14 -9.41 -12.63
N ARG A 765 37.81 -9.21 -13.91
CA ARG A 765 38.44 -9.90 -15.05
C ARG A 765 39.91 -9.47 -15.21
N PRO A 766 40.87 -10.34 -15.60
CA PRO A 766 42.29 -10.00 -15.57
C PRO A 766 42.73 -8.82 -16.44
N ASP A 767 41.98 -8.48 -17.50
CA ASP A 767 42.18 -7.28 -18.33
C ASP A 767 41.63 -5.97 -17.71
N GLY A 768 40.89 -6.06 -16.60
CA GLY A 768 40.31 -4.92 -15.90
C GLY A 768 39.10 -4.28 -16.59
N LYS A 769 38.42 -4.97 -17.52
CA LYS A 769 37.25 -4.43 -18.23
C LYS A 769 35.90 -4.91 -17.72
N GLU A 770 35.86 -5.96 -16.89
CA GLU A 770 34.60 -6.48 -16.32
C GLU A 770 34.76 -6.73 -14.83
N LEU A 771 33.73 -6.36 -14.07
CA LEU A 771 33.51 -6.78 -12.69
C LEU A 771 32.33 -7.75 -12.67
N TRP A 772 32.58 -8.99 -12.29
CA TRP A 772 31.54 -9.99 -12.07
C TRP A 772 31.14 -9.98 -10.59
N VAL A 773 29.83 -10.02 -10.33
CA VAL A 773 29.20 -9.96 -9.00
C VAL A 773 28.42 -11.25 -8.80
N ALA A 774 28.66 -11.95 -7.69
CA ALA A 774 27.94 -13.17 -7.33
C ALA A 774 26.72 -12.82 -6.48
N ASN A 775 25.54 -13.12 -7.01
CA ASN A 775 24.24 -12.74 -6.47
C ASN A 775 23.58 -14.01 -5.92
N HIS A 776 23.64 -14.17 -4.60
CA HIS A 776 23.50 -15.45 -3.92
C HIS A 776 22.09 -16.04 -4.00
N ILE A 777 21.06 -15.21 -3.83
CA ILE A 777 19.65 -15.66 -3.82
C ILE A 777 19.05 -15.69 -5.24
N SER A 778 19.53 -14.83 -6.15
CA SER A 778 19.06 -14.80 -7.55
C SER A 778 19.77 -15.80 -8.48
N ASP A 779 20.52 -16.76 -7.93
CA ASP A 779 21.22 -17.82 -8.66
C ASP A 779 22.04 -17.34 -9.86
N SER A 780 22.61 -16.13 -9.75
CA SER A 780 23.15 -15.41 -10.91
C SER A 780 24.52 -14.79 -10.66
N VAL A 781 25.20 -14.46 -11.76
CA VAL A 781 26.32 -13.53 -11.76
C VAL A 781 26.02 -12.36 -12.68
N SER A 782 25.92 -11.15 -12.12
CA SER A 782 25.86 -9.90 -12.90
C SER A 782 27.26 -9.53 -13.40
N VAL A 783 27.34 -9.00 -14.62
CA VAL A 783 28.59 -8.53 -15.24
C VAL A 783 28.50 -7.02 -15.46
N ILE A 784 29.20 -6.26 -14.63
CA ILE A 784 29.34 -4.80 -14.75
C ILE A 784 30.53 -4.48 -15.68
N ASP A 785 30.32 -3.59 -16.63
CA ASP A 785 31.40 -3.05 -17.49
C ASP A 785 32.24 -2.03 -16.72
N THR A 786 33.55 -2.17 -16.80
CA THR A 786 34.54 -1.34 -16.11
C THR A 786 35.66 -0.85 -17.04
N ASP A 787 35.42 -0.84 -18.36
CA ASP A 787 36.28 -0.16 -19.34
C ASP A 787 35.92 1.33 -19.45
N PRO A 788 36.78 2.28 -19.00
CA PRO A 788 36.47 3.71 -19.06
C PRO A 788 36.44 4.33 -20.47
N SER A 789 36.57 3.51 -21.52
CA SER A 789 36.37 3.89 -22.92
C SER A 789 35.08 3.32 -23.55
N SER A 790 34.28 2.58 -22.77
CA SER A 790 32.99 2.03 -23.16
C SER A 790 31.84 3.03 -22.89
N PRO A 791 30.78 3.07 -23.71
CA PRO A 791 29.59 3.87 -23.40
C PRO A 791 28.79 3.32 -22.21
N THR A 792 28.88 2.02 -21.93
CA THR A 792 28.17 1.30 -20.86
C THR A 792 28.98 1.22 -19.56
N PHE A 793 29.93 2.14 -19.35
CA PHE A 793 30.84 2.11 -18.22
C PHE A 793 30.08 2.27 -16.88
N HIS A 794 30.32 1.34 -15.95
CA HIS A 794 29.58 1.16 -14.69
C HIS A 794 28.13 0.63 -14.82
N GLU A 795 27.69 0.19 -16.00
CA GLU A 795 26.40 -0.47 -16.19
C GLU A 795 26.51 -2.02 -16.16
N VAL A 796 25.42 -2.72 -15.86
CA VAL A 796 25.32 -4.18 -16.01
C VAL A 796 25.09 -4.54 -17.49
N VAL A 797 26.03 -5.24 -18.10
CA VAL A 797 26.03 -5.58 -19.54
C VAL A 797 25.75 -7.06 -19.84
N ALA A 798 25.62 -7.92 -18.82
CA ALA A 798 25.13 -9.28 -18.95
C ALA A 798 24.78 -9.89 -17.57
N THR A 799 23.90 -10.88 -17.57
CA THR A 799 23.66 -11.80 -16.44
C THR A 799 24.02 -13.23 -16.86
N ILE A 800 24.65 -13.98 -15.96
CA ILE A 800 25.09 -15.37 -16.17
C ILE A 800 24.31 -16.28 -15.21
N GLN A 801 23.62 -17.28 -15.78
CA GLN A 801 22.93 -18.37 -15.07
C GLN A 801 23.13 -19.69 -15.84
N ASP A 802 22.68 -20.82 -15.26
CA ASP A 802 22.56 -22.11 -15.97
C ASP A 802 21.25 -22.82 -15.64
N VAL A 803 20.14 -22.35 -16.23
CA VAL A 803 18.83 -22.99 -16.10
C VAL A 803 18.77 -24.26 -16.93
N ASN A 804 18.24 -25.36 -16.36
CA ASN A 804 18.00 -26.58 -17.13
C ASN A 804 16.75 -26.42 -18.03
N PRO A 805 16.85 -26.39 -19.36
CA PRO A 805 15.72 -26.09 -20.26
C PRO A 805 14.61 -27.16 -20.26
N HIS A 806 14.81 -28.30 -19.58
CA HIS A 806 13.81 -29.35 -19.43
C HIS A 806 13.15 -29.43 -18.05
N THR A 807 13.78 -28.88 -17.00
CA THR A 807 13.22 -28.92 -15.63
C THR A 807 13.04 -27.55 -15.00
N LEU A 808 13.48 -26.48 -15.65
CA LEU A 808 13.43 -25.07 -15.22
C LEU A 808 14.19 -24.76 -13.91
N SER A 809 14.58 -25.78 -13.15
CA SER A 809 15.52 -25.68 -12.05
C SER A 809 16.85 -25.07 -12.51
N THR A 810 17.36 -24.16 -11.69
CA THR A 810 18.76 -23.76 -11.68
C THR A 810 19.72 -24.96 -11.70
N ARG A 811 20.92 -24.73 -12.23
CA ARG A 811 22.12 -25.55 -11.97
C ARG A 811 23.27 -24.68 -11.44
N PHE A 812 22.98 -23.40 -11.20
CA PHE A 812 23.86 -22.32 -10.76
C PHE A 812 23.51 -21.79 -9.35
N ASP A 813 22.63 -22.53 -8.68
CA ASP A 813 22.23 -22.59 -7.26
C ASP A 813 23.30 -22.05 -6.28
N GLU A 814 22.98 -20.95 -5.59
CA GLU A 814 23.80 -20.19 -4.63
C GLU A 814 25.24 -19.88 -5.12
N PRO A 815 25.45 -18.89 -6.00
CA PRO A 815 26.79 -18.47 -6.40
C PRO A 815 27.43 -17.59 -5.31
N VAL A 816 28.62 -17.99 -4.83
CA VAL A 816 29.34 -17.28 -3.75
C VAL A 816 30.63 -16.62 -4.22
N GLY A 817 31.60 -17.40 -4.68
CA GLY A 817 32.93 -16.91 -5.03
C GLY A 817 33.15 -16.90 -6.53
N ILE A 818 33.95 -15.94 -7.02
CA ILE A 818 34.34 -15.82 -8.43
C ILE A 818 35.87 -15.73 -8.56
N ALA A 819 36.46 -16.45 -9.52
CA ALA A 819 37.81 -16.16 -10.00
C ALA A 819 38.06 -16.62 -11.45
N PHE A 820 38.83 -15.83 -12.18
CA PHE A 820 39.19 -16.07 -13.57
C PHE A 820 40.42 -16.98 -13.70
N ALA A 821 40.38 -17.90 -14.66
CA ALA A 821 41.56 -18.60 -15.17
C ALA A 821 42.41 -17.68 -16.06
N ASN A 822 41.72 -16.84 -16.84
CA ASN A 822 42.19 -15.85 -17.81
C ASN A 822 40.93 -15.12 -18.35
N ASP A 823 41.10 -14.18 -19.28
CA ASP A 823 40.02 -13.34 -19.82
C ASP A 823 38.96 -14.10 -20.64
N ALA A 824 39.17 -15.39 -20.94
CA ALA A 824 38.21 -16.23 -21.66
C ALA A 824 37.48 -17.25 -20.76
N LYS A 825 37.93 -17.48 -19.52
CA LYS A 825 37.39 -18.56 -18.66
C LYS A 825 37.34 -18.19 -17.19
N ALA A 826 36.18 -18.36 -16.56
CA ALA A 826 35.94 -18.11 -15.13
C ALA A 826 35.43 -19.36 -14.39
N TYR A 827 35.52 -19.29 -13.06
CA TYR A 827 34.97 -20.27 -12.12
C TYR A 827 34.10 -19.57 -11.09
N VAL A 828 32.93 -20.14 -10.80
CA VAL A 828 31.99 -19.66 -9.78
C VAL A 828 31.64 -20.81 -8.84
N THR A 829 31.79 -20.66 -7.52
CA THR A 829 31.39 -21.73 -6.56
C THR A 829 29.90 -21.67 -6.27
N LEU A 830 29.29 -22.86 -6.15
CA LEU A 830 27.86 -23.09 -5.94
C LEU A 830 27.66 -23.88 -4.64
N SER A 831 27.16 -23.24 -3.57
CA SER A 831 27.24 -23.77 -2.20
C SER A 831 26.32 -24.98 -1.97
N THR A 832 25.00 -24.81 -2.04
CA THR A 832 23.96 -25.87 -2.06
C THR A 832 24.31 -27.07 -2.95
N THR A 833 24.60 -26.86 -4.24
CA THR A 833 24.83 -27.98 -5.18
C THR A 833 26.19 -28.64 -5.04
N ASN A 834 27.08 -28.07 -4.22
CA ASN A 834 28.42 -28.56 -3.93
C ASN A 834 29.31 -28.64 -5.19
N ARG A 835 29.32 -27.55 -5.96
CA ARG A 835 29.96 -27.47 -7.28
C ARG A 835 30.81 -26.22 -7.44
N VAL A 836 31.54 -26.20 -8.56
CA VAL A 836 32.07 -24.98 -9.15
C VAL A 836 31.67 -24.99 -10.63
N ALA A 837 30.88 -24.02 -11.06
CA ALA A 837 30.56 -23.80 -12.46
C ALA A 837 31.81 -23.35 -13.24
N VAL A 838 31.89 -23.73 -14.51
CA VAL A 838 32.99 -23.42 -15.42
C VAL A 838 32.44 -22.57 -16.56
N VAL A 839 32.69 -21.28 -16.55
CA VAL A 839 32.03 -20.29 -17.42
C VAL A 839 32.97 -19.88 -18.56
N ASP A 840 32.45 -19.87 -19.80
CA ASP A 840 33.08 -19.17 -20.92
C ASP A 840 32.72 -17.69 -20.86
N VAL A 841 33.74 -16.84 -20.75
CA VAL A 841 33.55 -15.41 -20.48
C VAL A 841 32.95 -14.67 -21.68
N ALA A 842 33.22 -15.13 -22.91
CA ALA A 842 32.82 -14.44 -24.13
C ALA A 842 31.38 -14.77 -24.55
N SER A 843 30.92 -16.01 -24.34
CA SER A 843 29.53 -16.42 -24.61
C SER A 843 28.59 -16.26 -23.42
N ARG A 844 29.12 -15.94 -22.22
CA ARG A 844 28.37 -15.91 -20.95
C ARG A 844 27.78 -17.26 -20.51
N THR A 845 28.16 -18.37 -21.15
CA THR A 845 27.56 -19.70 -20.91
C THR A 845 28.36 -20.58 -19.95
N VAL A 846 27.67 -21.37 -19.14
CA VAL A 846 28.28 -22.43 -18.34
C VAL A 846 28.62 -23.66 -19.19
N THR A 847 29.90 -23.96 -19.29
CA THR A 847 30.46 -25.04 -20.13
C THR A 847 30.64 -26.36 -19.39
N GLY A 848 30.57 -26.36 -18.06
CA GLY A 848 30.75 -27.55 -17.24
C GLY A 848 30.72 -27.28 -15.73
N HIS A 849 30.83 -28.34 -14.94
CA HIS A 849 30.80 -28.28 -13.48
C HIS A 849 31.87 -29.16 -12.83
N LEU A 850 32.67 -28.58 -11.94
CA LEU A 850 33.59 -29.31 -11.07
C LEU A 850 32.81 -29.78 -9.82
N ARG A 851 32.88 -31.07 -9.49
CA ARG A 851 32.18 -31.60 -8.30
C ARG A 851 33.05 -31.52 -7.06
N ILE A 852 32.65 -30.69 -6.10
CA ILE A 852 33.19 -30.69 -4.74
C ILE A 852 32.59 -31.89 -3.98
N ARG A 853 33.32 -32.42 -3.00
CA ARG A 853 32.90 -33.60 -2.22
C ARG A 853 32.93 -33.34 -0.70
N ALA A 854 32.62 -32.12 -0.34
CA ALA A 854 32.43 -31.58 0.98
C ALA A 854 31.30 -30.54 0.86
N GLN A 855 30.74 -30.10 1.97
CA GLN A 855 29.58 -29.22 1.95
C GLN A 855 29.99 -27.76 1.72
N ASP A 856 29.17 -27.03 0.96
CA ASP A 856 29.15 -25.56 0.89
C ASP A 856 30.49 -24.94 0.43
N PRO A 857 30.91 -25.11 -0.84
CA PRO A 857 32.04 -24.39 -1.42
C PRO A 857 31.78 -22.89 -1.52
N ARG A 858 32.52 -22.09 -0.72
CA ARG A 858 32.42 -20.61 -0.71
C ARG A 858 33.65 -19.93 -1.30
N ALA A 859 34.83 -20.31 -0.81
CA ALA A 859 36.04 -19.54 -1.03
C ALA A 859 36.92 -20.15 -2.13
N LEU A 860 37.15 -19.42 -3.22
CA LEU A 860 37.91 -19.90 -4.37
C LEU A 860 38.98 -18.90 -4.86
N VAL A 861 40.15 -19.41 -5.28
CA VAL A 861 41.26 -18.59 -5.77
C VAL A 861 41.99 -19.30 -6.92
N VAL A 862 42.22 -18.61 -8.03
CA VAL A 862 43.15 -19.07 -9.08
C VAL A 862 44.56 -18.51 -8.83
N ARG A 863 45.58 -19.38 -8.86
CA ARG A 863 46.98 -18.98 -8.75
C ARG A 863 47.90 -19.96 -9.48
N GLY A 864 48.68 -19.47 -10.45
CA GLY A 864 49.73 -20.25 -11.12
C GLY A 864 49.22 -21.46 -11.90
N GLY A 865 48.13 -21.30 -12.67
CA GLY A 865 47.49 -22.38 -13.44
C GLY A 865 46.70 -23.38 -12.61
N ARG A 866 46.40 -23.07 -11.35
CA ARG A 866 45.61 -23.91 -10.45
C ARG A 866 44.47 -23.13 -9.81
N LEU A 867 43.32 -23.77 -9.74
CA LEU A 867 42.18 -23.35 -8.95
C LEU A 867 42.28 -24.04 -7.58
N TYR A 868 42.12 -23.27 -6.52
CA TYR A 868 42.03 -23.73 -5.13
C TYR A 868 40.61 -23.42 -4.64
N VAL A 869 39.92 -24.38 -4.03
CA VAL A 869 38.54 -24.24 -3.54
C VAL A 869 38.45 -24.75 -2.10
N ALA A 870 37.90 -23.95 -1.20
CA ALA A 870 37.64 -24.31 0.19
C ALA A 870 36.12 -24.39 0.46
N PRO A 871 35.54 -25.59 0.64
CA PRO A 871 34.29 -25.79 1.38
C PRO A 871 34.32 -25.13 2.76
N PHE A 872 33.22 -24.46 3.11
CA PHE A 872 32.88 -24.08 4.46
C PHE A 872 32.83 -25.32 5.35
N GLU A 873 31.92 -26.24 5.06
CA GLU A 873 31.78 -27.52 5.74
C GLU A 873 32.68 -28.61 5.12
N SER A 874 33.98 -28.33 5.16
CA SER A 874 35.07 -29.26 4.85
C SER A 874 34.94 -30.64 5.50
N ASN A 875 34.28 -30.68 6.67
CA ASN A 875 34.25 -31.75 7.65
C ASN A 875 35.65 -32.12 8.20
N ASN A 876 35.76 -32.28 9.52
CA ASN A 876 37.02 -32.53 10.24
C ASN A 876 36.90 -33.72 11.21
N GLN A 877 36.14 -34.73 10.76
CA GLN A 877 35.81 -35.91 11.55
C GLN A 877 35.05 -35.61 12.86
N SER A 878 34.18 -34.60 12.89
CA SER A 878 33.58 -34.02 14.11
C SER A 878 32.04 -33.95 14.04
N GLN A 879 31.36 -34.12 15.18
CA GLN A 879 29.89 -34.05 15.29
C GLN A 879 29.46 -33.45 16.64
N LEU A 880 28.31 -32.75 16.65
CA LEU A 880 27.58 -32.25 17.84
C LEU A 880 26.47 -33.24 18.26
N SER A 881 26.10 -33.28 19.54
CA SER A 881 25.08 -34.21 20.05
C SER A 881 24.26 -33.62 21.20
N GLY A 882 22.93 -33.68 21.09
CA GLY A 882 21.96 -33.15 22.05
C GLY A 882 20.69 -34.02 22.12
N CYS A 883 19.98 -33.94 23.24
CA CYS A 883 18.83 -34.79 23.58
C CYS A 883 17.69 -33.94 24.17
N LEU A 884 16.56 -34.56 24.53
CA LEU A 884 15.59 -33.96 25.46
C LEU A 884 16.19 -33.88 26.88
N ALA A 885 15.75 -32.92 27.70
CA ALA A 885 16.13 -32.72 29.11
C ALA A 885 16.29 -34.02 29.93
N GLU A 886 15.34 -34.95 29.79
CA GLU A 886 15.28 -36.23 30.52
C GLU A 886 16.43 -37.20 30.19
N ARG A 887 17.23 -36.90 29.16
CA ARG A 887 18.23 -37.81 28.55
C ARG A 887 19.62 -37.17 28.38
N ILE A 888 19.90 -36.08 29.08
CA ILE A 888 21.27 -35.57 29.19
C ILE A 888 22.07 -36.51 30.10
N ASP A 889 23.02 -37.24 29.52
CA ASP A 889 23.94 -38.12 30.27
C ASP A 889 25.34 -37.52 30.45
N GLY A 890 25.73 -36.57 29.59
CA GLY A 890 27.05 -35.94 29.61
C GLY A 890 28.18 -36.74 28.96
N ASP A 891 27.90 -37.92 28.39
CA ASP A 891 28.87 -38.80 27.72
C ASP A 891 28.56 -38.97 26.21
N GLU A 892 27.28 -39.13 25.81
CA GLU A 892 26.84 -39.11 24.40
C GLU A 892 25.82 -38.00 24.10
N CYS A 893 25.05 -37.52 25.09
CA CYS A 893 24.12 -36.40 24.95
C CYS A 893 24.41 -35.29 25.96
N THR A 894 24.87 -34.12 25.49
CA THR A 894 25.52 -33.12 26.35
C THR A 894 24.71 -31.86 26.63
N PHE A 895 23.57 -31.65 25.96
CA PHE A 895 22.67 -30.51 26.20
C PHE A 895 21.20 -30.87 25.92
N ASP A 896 20.26 -30.11 26.50
CA ASP A 896 18.84 -30.18 26.12
C ASP A 896 18.59 -29.38 24.84
N ALA A 897 18.28 -30.07 23.75
CA ALA A 897 17.91 -29.46 22.49
C ALA A 897 16.61 -28.66 22.59
N VAL A 898 15.65 -29.06 23.43
CA VAL A 898 14.35 -28.37 23.54
C VAL A 898 14.48 -27.08 24.33
N GLN A 899 15.08 -27.09 25.52
CA GLN A 899 15.34 -25.86 26.28
C GLN A 899 16.27 -24.90 25.52
N HIS A 900 17.28 -25.43 24.81
CA HIS A 900 18.22 -24.59 24.07
C HIS A 900 17.58 -23.89 22.87
N VAL A 901 16.80 -24.61 22.05
CA VAL A 901 16.18 -24.08 20.82
C VAL A 901 14.92 -23.27 21.11
N PHE A 902 14.00 -23.79 21.94
CA PHE A 902 12.63 -23.23 22.02
C PHE A 902 12.37 -22.31 23.22
N THR A 903 13.22 -22.27 24.25
CA THR A 903 12.91 -21.49 25.48
C THR A 903 13.93 -20.44 25.88
N THR A 904 15.09 -20.35 25.21
CA THR A 904 16.17 -19.41 25.61
C THR A 904 16.55 -18.37 24.53
N ASN A 905 15.83 -18.42 23.41
CA ASN A 905 15.66 -17.37 22.39
C ASN A 905 16.82 -17.06 21.41
N ASN A 906 16.39 -16.38 20.34
CA ASN A 906 16.98 -16.00 19.06
C ASN A 906 18.29 -15.18 19.02
N VAL A 907 19.20 -15.27 20.01
CA VAL A 907 20.46 -14.49 20.01
C VAL A 907 21.71 -15.37 20.09
N LEU A 908 22.72 -15.03 19.27
CA LEU A 908 23.97 -15.77 19.09
C LEU A 908 24.68 -16.12 20.42
N SER A 909 25.13 -17.37 20.52
CA SER A 909 25.53 -18.01 21.77
C SER A 909 26.66 -17.30 22.54
N THR A 910 26.32 -16.73 23.70
CA THR A 910 27.29 -16.41 24.76
C THR A 910 26.86 -17.05 26.08
N GLY A 911 27.61 -18.06 26.55
CA GLY A 911 27.44 -18.63 27.90
C GLY A 911 27.45 -20.16 28.03
N TYR A 912 27.45 -20.92 26.93
CA TYR A 912 27.29 -22.38 26.94
C TYR A 912 28.56 -23.15 26.53
N ASP A 913 28.91 -24.18 27.29
CA ASP A 913 29.83 -25.24 26.87
C ASP A 913 29.03 -26.37 26.18
N ALA A 914 29.37 -26.66 24.93
CA ALA A 914 28.90 -27.84 24.19
C ALA A 914 30.12 -28.71 23.81
N ASP A 915 30.01 -30.03 23.83
CA ASP A 915 31.15 -30.91 23.47
C ASP A 915 31.12 -31.33 21.99
N ILE A 916 32.27 -31.69 21.43
CA ILE A 916 32.42 -32.11 20.01
C ILE A 916 33.15 -33.44 19.94
N VAL A 917 32.41 -34.47 19.52
CA VAL A 917 32.89 -35.85 19.45
C VAL A 917 33.63 -36.10 18.14
N LYS A 918 34.83 -36.70 18.22
CA LYS A 918 35.63 -37.04 17.02
C LYS A 918 35.27 -38.42 16.46
N ASN A 919 34.51 -38.46 15.37
CA ASN A 919 34.06 -39.65 14.66
C ASN A 919 34.93 -39.93 13.40
N PRO A 920 35.90 -40.86 13.44
CA PRO A 920 36.87 -41.09 12.37
C PRO A 920 36.30 -41.71 11.08
N ARG A 921 34.99 -41.97 11.02
CA ARG A 921 34.29 -42.42 9.80
C ARG A 921 33.85 -41.26 8.90
N ILE A 922 33.70 -40.06 9.46
CA ILE A 922 33.38 -38.85 8.69
C ILE A 922 34.65 -38.43 7.90
N PRO A 923 34.52 -38.05 6.61
CA PRO A 923 35.66 -37.55 5.83
C PRO A 923 36.31 -36.28 6.39
N ASP A 924 37.56 -36.06 6.01
CA ASP A 924 38.34 -34.83 6.19
C ASP A 924 38.68 -34.32 4.77
N ARG A 925 38.22 -33.13 4.35
CA ARG A 925 38.31 -32.64 2.95
C ARG A 925 38.35 -31.11 2.83
N ASP A 926 39.40 -30.46 3.36
CA ASP A 926 39.50 -29.00 3.43
C ASP A 926 39.60 -28.24 2.11
N ILE A 927 40.54 -28.61 1.23
CA ILE A 927 40.89 -27.77 0.07
C ILE A 927 41.05 -28.62 -1.17
N PHE A 928 40.16 -28.43 -2.14
CA PHE A 928 40.21 -29.07 -3.44
C PHE A 928 41.11 -28.23 -4.35
N ILE A 929 41.95 -28.89 -5.15
CA ILE A 929 42.86 -28.21 -6.09
C ILE A 929 42.70 -28.82 -7.48
N PHE A 930 42.41 -27.97 -8.46
CA PHE A 930 42.22 -28.33 -9.86
C PHE A 930 43.27 -27.66 -10.76
N ASP A 931 43.55 -28.26 -11.91
CA ASP A 931 44.34 -27.67 -12.99
C ASP A 931 43.43 -26.83 -13.89
N THR A 932 43.74 -25.54 -14.11
CA THR A 932 42.80 -24.63 -14.81
C THR A 932 42.78 -24.78 -16.33
N ALA A 933 43.68 -25.57 -16.91
CA ALA A 933 43.72 -25.84 -18.35
C ALA A 933 42.97 -27.13 -18.72
N THR A 934 42.80 -28.05 -17.77
CA THR A 934 42.19 -29.37 -18.00
C THR A 934 40.99 -29.69 -17.10
N ASP A 935 40.69 -28.84 -16.12
CA ASP A 935 39.64 -29.03 -15.10
C ASP A 935 39.80 -30.29 -14.24
N THR A 936 40.98 -30.92 -14.29
CA THR A 936 41.27 -32.15 -13.55
C THR A 936 41.60 -31.85 -12.08
N GLN A 937 40.97 -32.58 -11.16
CA GLN A 937 41.24 -32.46 -9.73
C GLN A 937 42.62 -33.07 -9.39
N LEU A 938 43.62 -32.20 -9.22
CA LEU A 938 45.00 -32.58 -8.92
C LEU A 938 45.14 -33.25 -7.54
N ARG A 939 44.43 -32.75 -6.51
CA ARG A 939 44.37 -33.35 -5.16
C ARG A 939 43.27 -32.73 -4.29
N VAL A 940 43.10 -33.31 -3.10
CA VAL A 940 42.48 -32.67 -1.93
C VAL A 940 43.56 -32.46 -0.84
N VAL A 941 43.39 -31.43 -0.01
CA VAL A 941 44.18 -31.18 1.22
C VAL A 941 43.33 -31.55 2.43
N HIS A 942 44.00 -32.04 3.46
CA HIS A 942 43.41 -32.53 4.70
C HIS A 942 44.06 -31.83 5.91
N THR A 943 43.36 -31.76 7.05
CA THR A 943 43.77 -31.09 8.31
C THR A 943 43.97 -29.55 8.29
N ALA A 944 43.11 -28.77 7.64
CA ALA A 944 43.13 -27.30 7.71
C ALA A 944 42.23 -26.72 8.82
N GLY A 945 40.97 -27.14 8.93
CA GLY A 945 40.00 -26.64 9.92
C GLY A 945 38.73 -27.51 9.99
N THR A 946 37.70 -27.08 10.73
CA THR A 946 36.35 -27.68 10.65
C THR A 946 35.43 -26.86 9.74
N LEU A 947 35.43 -25.54 9.96
CA LEU A 947 34.77 -24.53 9.15
C LEU A 947 35.83 -23.64 8.51
N LEU A 948 35.72 -23.36 7.20
CA LEU A 948 36.71 -22.57 6.44
C LEU A 948 36.01 -21.38 5.74
N TYR A 949 36.23 -20.16 6.24
CA TYR A 949 35.45 -18.98 5.78
C TYR A 949 36.13 -18.20 4.65
N GLY A 950 37.45 -18.31 4.47
CA GLY A 950 38.16 -17.48 3.50
C GLY A 950 39.52 -18.06 3.10
N LEU A 951 39.93 -17.79 1.86
CA LEU A 951 41.06 -18.42 1.19
C LEU A 951 41.96 -17.38 0.51
N ALA A 952 43.27 -17.47 0.71
CA ALA A 952 44.26 -16.68 -0.02
C ALA A 952 45.48 -17.51 -0.42
N VAL A 953 46.09 -17.23 -1.58
CA VAL A 953 47.22 -17.99 -2.13
C VAL A 953 48.31 -17.03 -2.63
N ASP A 954 49.53 -17.14 -2.07
CA ASP A 954 50.63 -16.25 -2.43
C ASP A 954 51.29 -16.60 -3.79
N SER A 955 52.32 -15.85 -4.19
CA SER A 955 53.08 -16.11 -5.42
C SER A 955 53.90 -17.41 -5.39
N THR A 956 54.04 -18.08 -4.24
CA THR A 956 54.73 -19.36 -4.10
C THR A 956 53.77 -20.56 -4.11
N GLY A 957 52.46 -20.32 -4.08
CA GLY A 957 51.45 -21.36 -3.88
C GLY A 957 51.30 -21.79 -2.41
N THR A 958 51.76 -20.98 -1.45
CA THR A 958 51.42 -21.17 -0.03
C THR A 958 49.98 -20.72 0.18
N VAL A 959 49.19 -21.56 0.83
CA VAL A 959 47.76 -21.33 1.08
C VAL A 959 47.56 -20.86 2.52
N PHE A 960 46.73 -19.84 2.67
CA PHE A 960 46.29 -19.25 3.92
C PHE A 960 44.77 -19.40 4.01
N VAL A 961 44.28 -19.78 5.19
CA VAL A 961 42.84 -19.95 5.46
C VAL A 961 42.47 -19.15 6.70
N ALA A 962 41.35 -18.42 6.62
CA ALA A 962 40.82 -17.57 7.67
C ALA A 962 39.78 -18.29 8.53
N GLN A 963 39.65 -17.86 9.80
CA GLN A 963 38.54 -18.22 10.69
C GLN A 963 38.36 -19.74 10.90
N THR A 964 39.44 -20.52 10.82
CA THR A 964 39.39 -21.98 11.05
C THR A 964 39.01 -22.29 12.50
N ASP A 965 37.80 -22.80 12.74
CA ASP A 965 37.32 -23.00 14.11
C ASP A 965 38.26 -23.89 14.95
N ALA A 966 38.57 -23.42 16.15
CA ALA A 966 39.70 -23.85 16.97
C ALA A 966 39.41 -25.11 17.80
N ARG A 967 38.23 -25.73 17.63
CA ARG A 967 37.87 -27.05 18.19
C ARG A 967 38.78 -28.19 17.70
N ASN A 968 39.62 -27.96 16.69
CA ASN A 968 40.57 -28.94 16.15
C ASN A 968 41.76 -29.23 17.08
N THR A 969 41.50 -29.98 18.15
CA THR A 969 42.44 -30.47 19.18
C THR A 969 43.67 -31.21 18.63
N ALA A 970 43.67 -31.58 17.34
CA ALA A 970 44.76 -32.31 16.71
C ALA A 970 45.86 -31.45 16.05
N ASN A 971 45.59 -30.19 15.63
CA ASN A 971 46.52 -29.52 14.68
C ASN A 971 46.59 -27.98 14.64
N GLY A 972 45.82 -27.22 15.44
CA GLY A 972 45.67 -25.76 15.26
C GLY A 972 46.77 -24.82 15.81
N ARG A 973 47.75 -25.31 16.60
CA ARG A 973 48.75 -24.52 17.37
C ARG A 973 48.22 -23.57 18.46
N ALA A 974 46.93 -23.20 18.44
CA ALA A 974 46.21 -22.94 19.68
C ALA A 974 46.46 -24.11 20.67
N GLY A 975 46.72 -23.80 21.94
CA GLY A 975 46.86 -24.83 22.99
C GLY A 975 48.27 -25.30 23.36
N THR A 976 49.37 -24.86 22.71
CA THR A 976 50.76 -25.25 23.11
C THR A 976 51.18 -24.81 24.52
N ARG A 977 50.34 -24.03 25.22
CA ARG A 977 50.46 -23.68 26.65
C ARG A 977 49.18 -23.88 27.48
N LYS A 978 48.11 -24.44 26.90
CA LYS A 978 46.77 -24.53 27.52
C LYS A 978 46.21 -23.18 28.04
N HIS A 979 46.42 -22.09 27.30
CA HIS A 979 45.81 -20.80 27.61
C HIS A 979 44.29 -20.85 27.42
N GLY A 980 43.52 -20.27 28.36
CA GLY A 980 42.07 -20.07 28.26
C GLY A 980 41.68 -18.69 27.69
N LEU A 981 40.38 -18.39 27.62
CA LEU A 981 39.85 -17.14 27.03
C LEU A 981 40.54 -15.88 27.58
N ALA A 982 40.70 -15.80 28.91
CA ALA A 982 41.31 -14.66 29.61
C ALA A 982 42.79 -14.44 29.27
N GLU A 983 43.46 -15.41 28.64
CA GLU A 983 44.87 -15.36 28.24
C GLU A 983 45.03 -15.18 26.71
N MET A 984 43.93 -14.92 25.98
CA MET A 984 43.89 -14.82 24.52
C MET A 984 43.34 -13.50 23.95
N GLU A 985 42.74 -12.63 24.79
CA GLU A 985 42.43 -11.21 24.47
C GLU A 985 41.69 -10.98 23.12
N ASN A 986 40.72 -11.81 22.76
CA ASN A 986 39.89 -11.69 21.55
C ASN A 986 40.65 -11.42 20.23
N ARG A 987 41.68 -12.23 19.92
CA ARG A 987 42.44 -12.12 18.67
C ARG A 987 42.03 -13.18 17.65
N GLY A 988 41.72 -12.75 16.41
CA GLY A 988 41.31 -13.62 15.30
C GLY A 988 42.43 -14.52 14.73
N TRP A 989 42.04 -15.58 14.02
CA TRP A 989 42.94 -16.69 13.62
C TRP A 989 43.31 -16.67 12.13
N ILE A 990 44.58 -16.97 11.82
CA ILE A 990 45.07 -17.24 10.45
C ILE A 990 45.87 -18.55 10.46
N ALA A 991 45.45 -19.53 9.65
CA ALA A 991 46.15 -20.79 9.46
C ALA A 991 47.11 -20.75 8.25
N ARG A 992 48.31 -21.32 8.39
CA ARG A 992 49.34 -21.37 7.32
C ARG A 992 49.85 -22.80 7.11
N ARG A 993 49.71 -23.34 5.89
CA ARG A 993 50.26 -24.66 5.50
C ARG A 993 51.23 -24.53 4.31
N PRO A 994 52.52 -24.91 4.45
CA PRO A 994 53.46 -24.91 3.33
C PRO A 994 53.22 -26.09 2.39
N VAL A 995 53.02 -25.82 1.10
CA VAL A 995 52.70 -26.83 0.09
C VAL A 995 53.97 -27.41 -0.56
N SER A 996 54.61 -28.34 0.15
CA SER A 996 55.64 -29.23 -0.43
C SER A 996 55.56 -30.59 0.25
N GLY A 997 55.75 -31.70 -0.47
CA GLY A 997 55.33 -33.02 0.04
C GLY A 997 56.15 -34.21 -0.43
N ARG A 998 55.89 -35.34 0.23
CA ARG A 998 56.20 -36.72 -0.22
C ARG A 998 55.34 -37.71 0.58
N SER A 999 55.15 -38.91 0.02
CA SER A 999 54.28 -39.96 0.53
C SER A 999 54.94 -40.84 1.61
N SER A 1000 54.21 -41.16 2.68
CA SER A 1000 54.45 -42.32 3.55
C SER A 1000 53.17 -42.72 4.30
N SER A 1001 53.01 -44.02 4.58
CA SER A 1001 51.80 -44.68 5.12
C SER A 1001 52.04 -45.31 6.49
N ILE A 1002 50.98 -45.57 7.29
CA ILE A 1002 50.69 -46.77 8.14
C ILE A 1002 49.60 -46.48 9.23
N SER A 1003 49.11 -47.53 9.89
CA SER A 1003 47.85 -47.69 10.66
C SER A 1003 47.80 -47.21 12.13
N SER A 1004 46.58 -47.21 12.68
CA SER A 1004 46.14 -47.08 14.10
C SER A 1004 46.72 -48.14 15.08
N PRO A 1005 46.47 -48.11 16.42
CA PRO A 1005 45.63 -47.21 17.26
C PRO A 1005 46.30 -46.65 18.57
N CYS A 1006 45.51 -46.08 19.49
CA CYS A 1006 45.84 -45.35 20.75
C CYS A 1006 46.51 -46.17 21.91
N PRO A 1007 46.90 -45.62 23.10
CA PRO A 1007 47.03 -44.23 23.66
C PRO A 1007 48.48 -44.01 24.28
N PRO A 1008 48.82 -43.54 25.52
CA PRO A 1008 48.26 -42.61 26.55
C PRO A 1008 49.28 -41.65 27.32
N THR A 1009 48.80 -40.93 28.36
CA THR A 1009 49.46 -40.47 29.65
C THR A 1009 50.37 -39.20 29.84
N ILE A 1010 49.84 -38.21 30.60
CA ILE A 1010 50.36 -37.44 31.78
C ILE A 1010 51.76 -36.73 31.80
N ARG A 1011 51.81 -35.38 32.01
CA ARG A 1011 52.44 -34.65 33.18
C ARG A 1011 52.47 -33.10 33.02
N ASN A 1012 52.63 -32.38 34.16
CA ASN A 1012 52.72 -30.91 34.34
C ASN A 1012 53.87 -30.61 35.34
N PRO A 1013 54.64 -29.49 35.26
CA PRO A 1013 54.50 -28.43 36.29
C PRO A 1013 54.97 -26.97 35.97
N ALA A 1014 54.26 -25.99 36.55
CA ALA A 1014 54.73 -24.70 37.16
C ALA A 1014 55.40 -23.57 36.31
N TRP A 1015 55.07 -22.29 36.59
CA TRP A 1015 55.82 -21.38 37.50
C TRP A 1015 55.15 -19.97 37.68
N ARG A 1016 55.14 -19.50 38.94
CA ARG A 1016 54.90 -18.15 39.56
C ARG A 1016 54.48 -16.90 38.74
N SER A 1017 53.56 -16.13 39.34
CA SER A 1017 53.30 -14.67 39.20
C SER A 1017 53.96 -13.87 40.35
N PRO A 1018 53.76 -12.54 40.58
CA PRO A 1018 53.12 -11.43 39.83
C PRO A 1018 54.20 -10.32 39.52
N PRO A 1019 54.08 -8.94 39.61
CA PRO A 1019 52.99 -8.00 39.90
C PRO A 1019 52.97 -6.74 38.92
N PRO A 1020 52.70 -5.43 39.25
CA PRO A 1020 51.89 -4.56 38.36
C PRO A 1020 52.41 -3.12 38.04
N SER A 1021 51.69 -2.35 37.21
CA SER A 1021 51.29 -0.92 37.41
C SER A 1021 50.77 -0.27 36.11
N ALA A 1022 50.18 0.94 36.19
CA ALA A 1022 49.32 1.52 35.15
C ALA A 1022 49.87 2.81 34.51
N SER A 1023 49.32 3.17 33.33
CA SER A 1023 48.92 4.56 33.02
C SER A 1023 47.90 4.62 31.87
N LYS A 1024 47.05 5.66 31.85
CA LYS A 1024 46.28 6.08 30.66
C LYS A 1024 47.13 7.06 29.84
N SER A 1025 47.05 6.98 28.51
CA SER A 1025 47.30 8.11 27.59
C SER A 1025 46.67 7.79 26.24
N ALA A 1026 46.01 8.77 25.62
CA ALA A 1026 45.49 8.65 24.27
C ALA A 1026 46.62 8.83 23.25
N MET A 1027 46.49 8.23 22.06
CA MET A 1027 47.35 8.53 20.93
C MET A 1027 46.53 8.52 19.64
N THR A 1028 46.59 9.62 18.91
CA THR A 1028 45.85 9.83 17.66
C THR A 1028 46.43 9.00 16.52
N MET A 1029 45.55 8.50 15.64
CA MET A 1029 45.99 7.97 14.36
C MET A 1029 46.53 9.09 13.47
N ARG A 1030 47.54 8.77 12.66
CA ARG A 1030 47.91 9.55 11.47
C ARG A 1030 47.51 8.72 10.24
N PRO A 1031 47.03 9.35 9.15
CA PRO A 1031 46.80 8.64 7.91
C PRO A 1031 48.12 8.07 7.36
N TRP A 1032 48.04 6.94 6.67
CA TRP A 1032 49.13 6.39 5.87
C TRP A 1032 48.74 6.45 4.39
N SER A 1033 49.74 6.78 3.58
CA SER A 1033 49.75 6.74 2.12
C SER A 1033 49.94 5.32 1.62
#